data_AF-A0A420XSA4-F1
#
_entry.id   AF-A0A420XSA4-F1
#
_cell.length_a   1.000
_cell.length_b   1.000
_cell.length_c   1.000
_cell.angle_alpha   90.00
_cell.angle_beta   90.00
_cell.angle_gamma   90.00
#
_symmetry.space_group_name_H-M   'P 1'
#
loop_
_entity.id
_entity.type
_entity.pdbx_description
1 polymer ?
#
loop_
_entity_poly.entity_id
_entity_poly.type
_entity_poly.pdbx_seq_one_letter_code
_entity_poly.pdbx_strand_id
1 'polypeptide(L)'
;MSLQQRIRAARQGDGGFVLVTVLITAAILSVLVTISLDTAIAQTRISRSDQDYSLALSAAEAGVDDYLSYLNNNDSYYEAAHPENTALYTTTAPALAAWPRVPGSSGAGGPRFVYQVGDGIPAHAVDAVNQTGSFTLTVKGFAGGTLKSDGTLSGGRTRTLRIQLRRPHFTDYVYFSDVEVNDPYSPYKYRTNSDAQRATTASNCAHYAWVTPAQAVPNDPHVQVRNAAPSCATIGWTNNDIVRGPFHTNDLPQVAGGIFQDRAEAGCPGTATDASGATVTSGCGTKNSSGVWTNYSGSGGTFAQGGMIAKGTLPLPLSNTDILKQAQQPNQGCLYTGPTRIILHGSTYDAYTSTAVGSDGVERPLSRATNGPACGTFTKTSQGYWAALNVPIPANGVVYVQNLPAAPSDPNYTDPSTLRTAYPYLTAPHPLAVPQGSTYRVSNSPPVNGTYSDTQGNQWPLPGDQTKYSASAGDAFVEGTLDGRLTIATAGDIIITGDTVYNDASATSDDLLGLVAQNSVWNYHPVNTANPPSGATLAGEQYEMCPASLKCMKNVTINGAVMSVTHGYGTQWPDNGSDLGIIHLTGSLTQEWRNNVGGGDSTKAGAFTSAHQGYGKDYRYDTRLNFRQPPFFLKPTVSQWTVRSWSELVGS
;
A
#
# COMPACT_ATOMS: atom_id res chain seq x y z
N MET A 1 -90.64 -81.55 -20.37
CA MET A 1 -89.86 -80.35 -20.73
C MET A 1 -89.15 -79.85 -19.48
N SER A 2 -87.84 -80.08 -19.34
CA SER A 2 -87.10 -79.80 -18.11
C SER A 2 -86.41 -78.44 -18.15
N LEU A 3 -86.33 -77.81 -16.97
CA LEU A 3 -85.85 -76.47 -16.64
C LEU A 3 -84.42 -76.12 -17.12
N GLN A 4 -83.68 -77.07 -17.68
CA GLN A 4 -82.26 -76.89 -18.05
C GLN A 4 -82.04 -76.08 -19.35
N GLN A 5 -83.08 -75.81 -20.14
CA GLN A 5 -82.95 -74.99 -21.35
C GLN A 5 -83.10 -73.47 -21.11
N ARG A 6 -83.49 -73.02 -19.91
CA ARG A 6 -83.66 -71.57 -19.63
C ARG A 6 -82.43 -70.86 -19.05
N ILE A 7 -81.41 -71.58 -18.58
CA ILE A 7 -80.21 -70.96 -17.97
C ILE A 7 -79.11 -70.63 -19.01
N ARG A 8 -79.17 -71.17 -20.23
CA ARG A 8 -78.18 -70.86 -21.28
C ARG A 8 -78.45 -69.58 -22.08
N ALA A 9 -79.59 -68.93 -21.90
CA ALA A 9 -79.95 -67.71 -22.64
C ALA A 9 -79.54 -66.39 -21.93
N ALA A 10 -78.98 -66.44 -20.72
CA ALA A 10 -78.65 -65.24 -19.93
C ALA A 10 -77.16 -64.85 -19.93
N ARG A 11 -76.31 -65.49 -20.75
CA ARG A 11 -74.85 -65.22 -20.81
C ARG A 11 -74.35 -64.81 -22.22
N GLN A 12 -75.16 -64.09 -22.98
CA GLN A 12 -74.75 -63.48 -24.26
C GLN A 12 -75.12 -62.00 -24.32
N GLY A 13 -74.81 -61.24 -23.25
CA GLY A 13 -75.09 -59.79 -23.18
C GLY A 13 -73.87 -58.89 -22.90
N ASP A 14 -72.76 -59.41 -22.37
CA ASP A 14 -71.66 -58.57 -21.86
C ASP A 14 -70.46 -58.41 -22.82
N GLY A 15 -70.58 -58.87 -24.08
CA GLY A 15 -69.50 -58.76 -25.08
C GLY A 15 -69.29 -57.35 -25.63
N GLY A 16 -70.29 -56.46 -25.50
CA GLY A 16 -70.25 -55.10 -26.08
C GLY A 16 -69.77 -54.01 -25.12
N PHE A 17 -70.27 -54.00 -23.87
CA PHE A 17 -69.94 -52.94 -22.90
C PHE A 17 -68.52 -53.09 -22.34
N VAL A 18 -68.07 -54.32 -22.07
CA VAL A 18 -66.70 -54.59 -21.60
C VAL A 18 -65.67 -54.12 -22.62
N LEU A 19 -65.92 -54.33 -23.92
CA LEU A 19 -65.04 -53.86 -24.99
C LEU A 19 -64.97 -52.32 -25.04
N VAL A 20 -66.10 -51.63 -24.89
CA VAL A 20 -66.15 -50.15 -24.85
C VAL A 20 -65.44 -49.59 -23.61
N THR A 21 -65.61 -50.23 -22.45
CA THR A 21 -64.95 -49.79 -21.21
C THR A 21 -63.43 -49.98 -21.29
N VAL A 22 -62.99 -51.13 -21.83
CA VAL A 22 -61.57 -51.40 -22.08
C VAL A 22 -60.99 -50.39 -23.08
N LEU A 23 -61.70 -50.06 -24.17
CA LEU A 23 -61.26 -49.06 -25.15
C LEU A 23 -61.16 -47.66 -24.55
N ILE A 24 -62.12 -47.24 -23.71
CA ILE A 24 -62.06 -45.94 -23.03
C ILE A 24 -60.90 -45.91 -22.03
N THR A 25 -60.72 -46.96 -21.22
CA THR A 25 -59.58 -47.02 -20.29
C THR A 25 -58.24 -47.08 -21.01
N ALA A 26 -58.14 -47.79 -22.14
CA ALA A 26 -56.95 -47.84 -22.97
C ALA A 26 -56.66 -46.48 -23.62
N ALA A 27 -57.69 -45.75 -24.05
CA ALA A 27 -57.55 -44.39 -24.57
C ALA A 27 -57.11 -43.37 -23.50
N ILE A 28 -57.63 -43.48 -22.27
CA ILE A 28 -57.22 -42.64 -21.15
C ILE A 28 -55.77 -42.95 -20.74
N LEU A 29 -55.40 -44.23 -20.66
CA LEU A 29 -54.04 -44.67 -20.35
C LEU A 29 -53.05 -44.24 -21.44
N SER A 30 -53.42 -44.33 -22.73
CA SER A 30 -52.55 -43.88 -23.81
C SER A 30 -52.32 -42.36 -23.76
N VAL A 31 -53.35 -41.56 -23.49
CA VAL A 31 -53.21 -40.10 -23.30
C VAL A 31 -52.29 -39.78 -22.11
N LEU A 32 -52.44 -40.47 -20.98
CA LEU A 32 -51.59 -40.31 -19.79
C LEU A 32 -50.12 -40.65 -20.07
N VAL A 33 -49.86 -41.72 -20.83
CA VAL A 33 -48.51 -42.11 -21.24
C VAL A 33 -47.89 -41.04 -22.13
N THR A 34 -48.64 -40.50 -23.10
CA THR A 34 -48.14 -39.44 -23.99
C THR A 34 -47.80 -38.16 -23.21
N ILE A 35 -48.66 -37.74 -22.28
CA ILE A 35 -48.41 -36.56 -21.42
C ILE A 35 -47.17 -36.79 -20.54
N SER A 36 -47.03 -37.99 -19.97
CA SER A 36 -45.88 -38.34 -19.13
C SER A 36 -44.58 -38.34 -19.95
N LEU A 37 -44.63 -38.82 -21.20
CA LEU A 37 -43.47 -38.81 -22.11
C LEU A 37 -43.09 -37.38 -22.52
N ASP A 38 -44.08 -36.54 -22.87
CA ASP A 38 -43.85 -35.15 -23.26
C ASP A 38 -43.28 -34.32 -22.09
N THR A 39 -43.80 -34.51 -20.88
CA THR A 39 -43.28 -33.84 -19.68
C THR A 39 -41.87 -34.32 -19.33
N ALA A 40 -41.56 -35.61 -19.48
CA ALA A 40 -40.20 -36.13 -19.30
C ALA A 40 -39.22 -35.55 -20.35
N ILE A 41 -39.64 -35.42 -21.62
CA ILE A 41 -38.84 -34.78 -22.67
C ILE A 41 -38.62 -33.29 -22.37
N ALA A 42 -39.64 -32.58 -21.87
CA ALA A 42 -39.50 -31.19 -21.46
C ALA A 42 -38.53 -31.03 -20.29
N GLN A 43 -38.63 -31.89 -19.27
CA GLN A 43 -37.75 -31.87 -18.10
C GLN A 43 -36.28 -32.18 -18.45
N THR A 44 -36.03 -33.12 -19.37
CA THR A 44 -34.66 -33.40 -19.82
C THR A 44 -34.01 -32.22 -20.54
N ARG A 45 -34.78 -31.43 -21.32
CA ARG A 45 -34.27 -30.22 -21.97
C ARG A 45 -33.94 -29.12 -20.97
N ILE A 46 -34.80 -28.91 -19.97
CA ILE A 46 -34.57 -27.93 -18.89
C ILE A 46 -33.33 -28.34 -18.08
N SER A 47 -33.27 -29.60 -17.65
CA SER A 47 -32.12 -30.12 -16.89
C SER A 47 -30.80 -30.01 -17.65
N ARG A 48 -30.78 -30.28 -18.97
CA ARG A 48 -29.60 -30.05 -19.80
C ARG A 48 -29.22 -28.57 -19.89
N SER A 49 -30.20 -27.69 -20.07
CA SER A 49 -29.96 -26.26 -20.08
C SER A 49 -29.36 -25.76 -18.76
N ASP A 50 -29.81 -26.28 -17.62
CA ASP A 50 -29.28 -25.91 -16.30
C ASP A 50 -27.87 -26.48 -16.08
N GLN A 51 -27.60 -27.68 -16.57
CA GLN A 51 -26.26 -28.27 -16.59
C GLN A 51 -25.32 -27.42 -17.45
N ASP A 52 -25.71 -27.07 -18.68
CA ASP A 52 -24.91 -26.25 -19.58
C ASP A 52 -24.65 -24.85 -19.00
N TYR A 53 -25.64 -24.27 -18.31
CA TYR A 53 -25.50 -22.98 -17.63
C TYR A 53 -24.49 -23.05 -16.49
N SER A 54 -24.54 -24.11 -15.68
CA SER A 54 -23.59 -24.35 -14.59
C SER A 54 -22.18 -24.66 -15.13
N LEU A 55 -22.07 -25.46 -16.18
CA LEU A 55 -20.81 -25.79 -16.85
C LEU A 55 -20.17 -24.57 -17.51
N ALA A 56 -20.96 -23.65 -18.07
CA ALA A 56 -20.46 -22.41 -18.63
C ALA A 56 -19.87 -21.49 -17.54
N LEU A 57 -20.47 -21.47 -16.34
CA LEU A 57 -19.91 -20.75 -15.20
C LEU A 57 -18.60 -21.39 -14.72
N SER A 58 -18.58 -22.71 -14.52
CA SER A 58 -17.36 -23.42 -14.13
C SER A 58 -16.24 -23.31 -15.17
N ALA A 59 -16.59 -23.21 -16.45
CA ALA A 59 -15.62 -22.94 -17.51
C ALA A 59 -15.01 -21.53 -17.36
N ALA A 60 -15.83 -20.53 -17.04
CA ALA A 60 -15.33 -19.19 -16.77
C ALA A 60 -14.42 -19.15 -15.53
N GLU A 61 -14.79 -19.84 -14.44
CA GLU A 61 -13.95 -19.98 -13.24
C GLU A 61 -12.61 -20.66 -13.54
N ALA A 62 -12.62 -21.74 -14.34
CA ALA A 62 -11.38 -22.39 -14.79
C ALA A 62 -10.49 -21.43 -15.60
N GLY A 63 -11.08 -20.53 -16.41
CA GLY A 63 -10.34 -19.49 -17.12
C GLY A 63 -9.74 -18.42 -16.20
N VAL A 64 -10.37 -18.13 -15.06
CA VAL A 64 -9.81 -17.26 -14.01
C VAL A 64 -8.57 -17.91 -13.40
N ASP A 65 -8.68 -19.17 -13.00
CA ASP A 65 -7.60 -19.92 -12.36
C ASP A 65 -6.41 -20.14 -13.30
N ASP A 66 -6.69 -20.43 -14.59
CA ASP A 66 -5.68 -20.55 -15.64
C ASP A 66 -4.88 -19.24 -15.80
N TYR A 67 -5.58 -18.10 -15.89
CA TYR A 67 -4.91 -16.80 -16.02
C TYR A 67 -4.11 -16.43 -14.76
N LEU A 68 -4.65 -16.70 -13.56
CA LEU A 68 -3.95 -16.52 -12.29
C LEU A 68 -2.68 -17.37 -12.20
N SER A 69 -2.69 -18.59 -12.73
CA SER A 69 -1.51 -19.45 -12.78
C SER A 69 -0.39 -18.83 -13.62
N TYR A 70 -0.71 -18.32 -14.82
CA TYR A 70 0.28 -17.62 -15.65
C TYR A 70 0.84 -16.37 -14.96
N LEU A 71 -0.02 -15.55 -14.36
CA LEU A 71 0.39 -14.36 -13.60
C LEU A 71 1.30 -14.67 -12.41
N ASN A 72 1.03 -15.78 -11.71
CA ASN A 72 1.81 -16.20 -10.55
C ASN A 72 3.15 -16.85 -10.94
N ASN A 73 3.25 -17.37 -12.16
CA ASN A 73 4.52 -17.88 -12.71
C ASN A 73 5.35 -16.78 -13.36
N ASN A 74 4.72 -15.80 -14.00
CA ASN A 74 5.37 -14.66 -14.63
C ASN A 74 4.65 -13.35 -14.30
N ASP A 75 5.37 -12.53 -13.56
CA ASP A 75 4.89 -11.28 -12.99
C ASP A 75 4.38 -10.28 -14.04
N SER A 76 5.08 -10.19 -15.18
CA SER A 76 4.79 -9.27 -16.28
C SER A 76 3.81 -9.85 -17.29
N TYR A 77 3.18 -10.99 -16.98
CA TYR A 77 2.25 -11.63 -17.91
C TYR A 77 1.10 -10.69 -18.31
N TYR A 78 0.64 -9.79 -17.43
CA TYR A 78 -0.40 -8.79 -17.75
C TYR A 78 0.05 -7.66 -18.69
N GLU A 79 1.32 -7.60 -19.08
CA GLU A 79 1.86 -6.53 -19.91
C GLU A 79 1.62 -6.78 -21.40
N ALA A 80 1.22 -5.73 -22.14
CA ALA A 80 0.83 -5.83 -23.56
C ALA A 80 1.96 -6.30 -24.49
N ALA A 81 3.22 -6.26 -24.03
CA ALA A 81 4.39 -6.71 -24.77
C ALA A 81 4.78 -8.17 -24.51
N HIS A 82 4.05 -8.90 -23.64
CA HIS A 82 4.44 -10.26 -23.29
C HIS A 82 4.11 -11.24 -24.45
N PRO A 83 5.11 -11.87 -25.09
CA PRO A 83 4.90 -12.67 -26.31
C PRO A 83 4.03 -13.92 -26.09
N GLU A 84 3.91 -14.39 -24.85
CA GLU A 84 3.10 -15.56 -24.47
C GLU A 84 1.72 -15.19 -23.92
N ASN A 85 1.40 -13.89 -23.77
CA ASN A 85 0.09 -13.49 -23.27
C ASN A 85 -0.96 -13.50 -24.40
N THR A 86 -1.64 -14.64 -24.51
CA THR A 86 -2.75 -14.85 -25.46
C THR A 86 -3.98 -13.99 -25.16
N ALA A 87 -4.08 -13.37 -23.97
CA ALA A 87 -5.18 -12.48 -23.54
C ALA A 87 -5.13 -11.06 -24.12
N LEU A 88 -3.95 -10.61 -24.56
CA LEU A 88 -3.68 -9.20 -24.92
C LEU A 88 -3.51 -8.96 -26.43
N TYR A 89 -3.62 -9.99 -27.26
CA TYR A 89 -3.41 -9.84 -28.71
C TYR A 89 -4.58 -9.14 -29.41
N THR A 90 -4.37 -7.86 -29.73
CA THR A 90 -5.28 -7.04 -30.53
C THR A 90 -4.95 -7.10 -32.04
N THR A 91 -6.00 -7.32 -32.83
CA THR A 91 -6.25 -6.87 -34.23
C THR A 91 -5.70 -7.60 -35.47
N THR A 92 -4.78 -8.57 -35.40
CA THR A 92 -4.39 -9.32 -36.63
C THR A 92 -4.35 -10.85 -36.54
N ALA A 93 -4.64 -11.44 -35.38
CA ALA A 93 -4.99 -12.86 -35.25
C ALA A 93 -5.85 -13.03 -33.98
N PRO A 94 -6.92 -13.84 -33.98
CA PRO A 94 -8.00 -13.66 -33.03
C PRO A 94 -7.73 -14.45 -31.74
N ALA A 95 -7.44 -13.77 -30.64
CA ALA A 95 -7.60 -14.36 -29.30
C ALA A 95 -9.08 -14.70 -28.99
N LEU A 96 -10.02 -14.15 -29.77
CA LEU A 96 -11.42 -14.59 -29.82
C LEU A 96 -11.66 -15.88 -30.64
N ALA A 97 -10.63 -16.49 -31.25
CA ALA A 97 -10.77 -17.70 -32.08
C ALA A 97 -10.32 -19.00 -31.40
N ALA A 98 -9.62 -18.96 -30.26
CA ALA A 98 -9.06 -20.20 -29.71
C ALA A 98 -10.01 -20.98 -28.79
N TRP A 99 -10.97 -20.32 -28.11
CA TRP A 99 -11.89 -20.91 -27.09
C TRP A 99 -11.34 -22.22 -26.50
N PRO A 100 -10.17 -22.16 -25.81
CA PRO A 100 -9.51 -23.34 -25.30
C PRO A 100 -10.47 -24.16 -24.44
N ARG A 101 -10.35 -25.47 -24.58
CA ARG A 101 -11.13 -26.41 -23.76
C ARG A 101 -10.60 -26.38 -22.35
N VAL A 102 -11.51 -26.47 -21.37
CA VAL A 102 -11.12 -26.75 -19.99
C VAL A 102 -10.36 -28.09 -19.97
N PRO A 103 -9.15 -28.16 -19.36
CA PRO A 103 -8.38 -29.40 -19.26
C PRO A 103 -9.23 -30.58 -18.75
N GLY A 104 -9.09 -31.75 -19.36
CA GLY A 104 -9.87 -32.95 -19.02
C GLY A 104 -11.28 -33.02 -19.62
N SER A 105 -11.73 -31.99 -20.35
CA SER A 105 -13.02 -32.04 -21.08
C SER A 105 -12.89 -32.69 -22.46
N SER A 106 -13.94 -33.39 -22.90
CA SER A 106 -14.03 -34.06 -24.20
C SER A 106 -15.35 -33.75 -24.92
N GLY A 107 -15.44 -34.06 -26.23
CA GLY A 107 -16.68 -33.87 -27.03
C GLY A 107 -16.92 -32.45 -27.56
N ALA A 108 -17.69 -32.29 -28.63
CA ALA A 108 -17.89 -30.97 -29.29
C ALA A 108 -18.53 -29.91 -28.37
N GLY A 109 -19.38 -30.34 -27.43
CA GLY A 109 -20.05 -29.52 -26.41
C GLY A 109 -19.29 -29.30 -25.10
N GLY A 110 -18.03 -29.74 -25.03
CA GLY A 110 -17.22 -29.60 -23.82
C GLY A 110 -17.00 -28.14 -23.41
N PRO A 111 -16.86 -27.85 -22.11
CA PRO A 111 -16.67 -26.51 -21.58
C PRO A 111 -15.39 -25.85 -22.12
N ARG A 112 -15.50 -24.56 -22.43
CA ARG A 112 -14.44 -23.73 -23.00
C ARG A 112 -14.43 -22.36 -22.36
N PHE A 113 -13.29 -21.69 -22.38
CA PHE A 113 -13.17 -20.33 -21.85
C PHE A 113 -12.36 -19.43 -22.77
N VAL A 114 -12.53 -18.13 -22.58
CA VAL A 114 -11.66 -17.09 -23.13
C VAL A 114 -11.60 -15.95 -22.13
N TYR A 115 -10.45 -15.30 -22.02
CA TYR A 115 -10.24 -14.17 -21.14
C TYR A 115 -9.74 -12.95 -21.92
N GLN A 116 -10.03 -11.77 -21.40
CA GLN A 116 -9.61 -10.49 -21.96
C GLN A 116 -9.19 -9.56 -20.82
N VAL A 117 -8.00 -8.96 -20.94
CA VAL A 117 -7.50 -7.97 -19.99
C VAL A 117 -8.06 -6.59 -20.36
N GLY A 118 -8.73 -5.94 -19.41
CA GLY A 118 -9.36 -4.64 -19.58
C GLY A 118 -10.62 -4.66 -20.46
N ASP A 119 -11.39 -3.56 -20.42
CA ASP A 119 -12.62 -3.38 -21.19
C ASP A 119 -12.35 -2.96 -22.65
N GLY A 120 -11.47 -3.69 -23.37
CA GLY A 120 -11.17 -3.39 -24.78
C GLY A 120 -10.25 -2.17 -25.01
N ILE A 121 -9.41 -1.81 -24.03
CA ILE A 121 -8.45 -0.72 -24.18
C ILE A 121 -7.20 -1.23 -24.92
N PRO A 122 -6.79 -0.62 -26.06
CA PRO A 122 -5.57 -0.99 -26.75
C PRO A 122 -4.32 -0.63 -25.92
N ALA A 123 -3.37 -1.56 -25.85
CA ALA A 123 -1.93 -1.31 -25.63
C ALA A 123 -1.42 -0.55 -24.37
N HIS A 124 -2.25 -0.11 -23.42
CA HIS A 124 -1.79 0.65 -22.23
C HIS A 124 -2.22 0.05 -20.87
N ALA A 125 -2.44 -1.27 -20.79
CA ALA A 125 -2.81 -1.93 -19.53
C ALA A 125 -1.75 -1.76 -18.42
N VAL A 126 -0.47 -1.66 -18.77
CA VAL A 126 0.66 -1.59 -17.82
C VAL A 126 0.64 -0.31 -16.99
N ASP A 127 0.44 0.84 -17.63
CA ASP A 127 0.39 2.13 -16.95
C ASP A 127 -0.86 2.23 -16.06
N ALA A 128 -2.00 1.69 -16.52
CA ALA A 128 -3.22 1.63 -15.71
C ALA A 128 -3.06 0.73 -14.47
N VAL A 129 -2.39 -0.42 -14.57
CA VAL A 129 -2.10 -1.28 -13.40
C VAL A 129 -1.14 -0.60 -12.44
N ASN A 130 -0.06 0.03 -12.94
CA ASN A 130 0.90 0.71 -12.08
C ASN A 130 0.32 1.96 -11.42
N GLN A 131 -0.63 2.65 -12.08
CA GLN A 131 -1.35 3.79 -11.52
C GLN A 131 -2.42 3.38 -10.49
N THR A 132 -3.03 2.19 -10.62
CA THR A 132 -4.19 1.80 -9.80
C THR A 132 -3.96 0.61 -8.87
N GLY A 133 -2.84 -0.09 -9.01
CA GLY A 133 -2.48 -1.28 -8.21
C GLY A 133 -3.25 -2.54 -8.54
N SER A 134 -4.11 -2.50 -9.57
CA SER A 134 -4.99 -3.60 -9.95
C SER A 134 -5.35 -3.54 -11.43
N PHE A 135 -5.91 -4.62 -11.96
CA PHE A 135 -6.56 -4.58 -13.26
C PHE A 135 -7.79 -5.47 -13.31
N THR A 136 -8.64 -5.22 -14.30
CA THR A 136 -9.83 -6.02 -14.55
C THR A 136 -9.54 -7.10 -15.59
N LEU A 137 -9.96 -8.32 -15.30
CA LEU A 137 -10.02 -9.43 -16.24
C LEU A 137 -11.49 -9.77 -16.50
N THR A 138 -11.87 -9.83 -17.77
CA THR A 138 -13.18 -10.32 -18.20
C THR A 138 -13.00 -11.73 -18.76
N VAL A 139 -13.68 -12.71 -18.17
CA VAL A 139 -13.60 -14.12 -18.56
C VAL A 139 -14.97 -14.62 -19.01
N LYS A 140 -15.05 -15.18 -20.21
CA LYS A 140 -16.26 -15.81 -20.74
C LYS A 140 -16.09 -17.31 -20.77
N GLY A 141 -17.03 -18.03 -20.18
CA GLY A 141 -17.13 -19.48 -20.26
C GLY A 141 -18.29 -19.90 -21.15
N PHE A 142 -18.12 -20.97 -21.92
CA PHE A 142 -19.09 -21.52 -22.86
C PHE A 142 -19.22 -23.04 -22.68
N ALA A 143 -20.45 -23.55 -22.66
CA ALA A 143 -20.73 -24.99 -22.59
C ALA A 143 -22.02 -25.37 -23.33
N GLY A 144 -22.17 -26.66 -23.66
CA GLY A 144 -23.41 -27.22 -24.22
C GLY A 144 -23.61 -27.01 -25.73
N GLY A 145 -22.71 -26.29 -26.41
CA GLY A 145 -22.82 -26.00 -27.84
C GLY A 145 -21.52 -26.22 -28.62
N THR A 146 -21.53 -25.87 -29.90
CA THR A 146 -20.39 -26.14 -30.81
C THR A 146 -19.65 -24.86 -31.14
N LEU A 147 -18.32 -24.90 -31.05
CA LEU A 147 -17.43 -23.93 -31.67
C LEU A 147 -17.26 -24.28 -33.15
N LYS A 148 -17.70 -23.40 -34.06
CA LYS A 148 -17.55 -23.58 -35.49
C LYS A 148 -16.14 -23.18 -35.95
N SER A 149 -15.74 -23.64 -37.13
CA SER A 149 -14.44 -23.32 -37.75
C SER A 149 -14.25 -21.84 -38.09
N ASP A 150 -15.35 -21.07 -38.15
CA ASP A 150 -15.35 -19.62 -38.34
C ASP A 150 -15.20 -18.84 -37.01
N GLY A 151 -15.00 -19.54 -35.89
CA GLY A 151 -14.88 -18.96 -34.55
C GLY A 151 -16.22 -18.64 -33.87
N THR A 152 -17.36 -18.90 -34.53
CA THR A 152 -18.68 -18.61 -33.95
C THR A 152 -19.16 -19.73 -33.02
N LEU A 153 -19.85 -19.33 -31.95
CA LEU A 153 -20.49 -20.25 -31.00
C LEU A 153 -21.94 -20.51 -31.43
N SER A 154 -22.40 -21.75 -31.29
CA SER A 154 -23.76 -22.13 -31.66
C SER A 154 -24.38 -23.10 -30.67
N GLY A 155 -25.63 -22.82 -30.27
CA GLY A 155 -26.47 -23.75 -29.50
C GLY A 155 -26.13 -23.95 -28.03
N GLY A 156 -25.11 -23.28 -27.49
CA GLY A 156 -24.68 -23.41 -26.09
C GLY A 156 -25.06 -22.24 -25.20
N ARG A 157 -24.58 -22.26 -23.96
CA ARG A 157 -24.71 -21.19 -22.95
C ARG A 157 -23.38 -20.49 -22.75
N THR A 158 -23.43 -19.18 -22.55
CA THR A 158 -22.26 -18.34 -22.22
C THR A 158 -22.49 -17.66 -20.88
N ARG A 159 -21.45 -17.60 -20.05
CA ARG A 159 -21.42 -16.88 -18.77
C ARG A 159 -20.19 -15.99 -18.74
N THR A 160 -20.35 -14.76 -18.25
CA THR A 160 -19.26 -13.76 -18.27
C THR A 160 -18.97 -13.31 -16.84
N LEU A 161 -17.75 -13.58 -16.39
CA LEU A 161 -17.21 -13.09 -15.14
C LEU A 161 -16.36 -11.85 -15.40
N ARG A 162 -16.47 -10.87 -14.50
CA ARG A 162 -15.62 -9.69 -14.43
C ARG A 162 -14.98 -9.67 -13.06
N ILE A 163 -13.66 -9.83 -13.03
CA ILE A 163 -12.88 -9.91 -11.81
C ILE A 163 -11.83 -8.80 -11.76
N GLN A 164 -11.52 -8.32 -10.56
CA GLN A 164 -10.37 -7.45 -10.33
C GLN A 164 -9.25 -8.28 -9.72
N LEU A 165 -8.08 -8.26 -10.37
CA LEU A 165 -6.87 -8.93 -9.91
C LEU A 165 -5.91 -7.92 -9.31
N ARG A 166 -5.31 -8.28 -8.17
CA ARG A 166 -4.32 -7.47 -7.46
C ARG A 166 -3.41 -8.36 -6.61
N ARG A 167 -2.18 -7.93 -6.40
CA ARG A 167 -1.25 -8.58 -5.46
C ARG A 167 -1.40 -8.02 -4.05
N PRO A 168 -1.00 -8.77 -3.01
CA PRO A 168 -0.68 -8.20 -1.72
C PRO A 168 0.15 -6.93 -1.90
N HIS A 169 -0.35 -5.84 -1.34
CA HIS A 169 0.29 -4.55 -1.43
C HIS A 169 0.58 -4.04 -0.03
N PHE A 170 1.59 -3.19 0.13
CA PHE A 170 1.83 -2.57 1.43
C PHE A 170 0.64 -1.71 1.87
N THR A 171 -0.08 -1.14 0.90
CA THR A 171 -1.32 -0.37 1.14
C THR A 171 -2.54 -1.23 1.53
N ASP A 172 -2.40 -2.55 1.65
CA ASP A 172 -3.42 -3.41 2.26
C ASP A 172 -3.39 -3.37 3.80
N TYR A 173 -2.37 -2.71 4.37
CA TYR A 173 -2.15 -2.55 5.80
C TYR A 173 -2.08 -1.08 6.18
N VAL A 174 -2.63 -0.72 7.34
CA VAL A 174 -2.41 0.60 7.93
C VAL A 174 -0.98 0.74 8.44
N TYR A 175 -0.37 -0.37 8.84
CA TYR A 175 0.99 -0.42 9.33
C TYR A 175 1.69 -1.67 8.80
N PHE A 176 2.86 -1.46 8.23
CA PHE A 176 3.84 -2.44 7.82
C PHE A 176 5.23 -2.02 8.32
N SER A 177 5.97 -2.96 8.92
CA SER A 177 7.39 -2.82 9.23
C SER A 177 8.14 -4.09 8.89
N ASP A 178 9.30 -3.97 8.25
CA ASP A 178 10.16 -5.13 8.02
C ASP A 178 10.84 -5.57 9.32
N VAL A 179 11.51 -4.66 10.03
CA VAL A 179 12.13 -4.88 11.35
C VAL A 179 11.58 -3.93 12.42
N GLU A 180 11.27 -4.46 13.59
CA GLU A 180 10.57 -3.78 14.71
C GLU A 180 11.55 -3.14 15.71
N VAL A 181 12.65 -2.57 15.20
CA VAL A 181 13.69 -1.87 15.97
C VAL A 181 14.05 -0.54 15.32
N ASN A 182 14.57 0.41 16.11
CA ASN A 182 15.05 1.70 15.58
C ASN A 182 16.13 1.49 14.54
N ASP A 183 16.08 2.31 13.50
CA ASP A 183 17.13 2.38 12.49
C ASP A 183 18.48 2.68 13.15
N PRO A 184 19.47 1.78 13.01
CA PRO A 184 20.84 1.93 13.48
C PRO A 184 21.55 3.18 12.97
N TYR A 185 21.12 3.69 11.81
CA TYR A 185 21.61 4.91 11.20
C TYR A 185 20.76 6.14 11.50
N SER A 186 19.73 6.02 12.34
CA SER A 186 18.92 7.16 12.77
C SER A 186 19.81 8.28 13.36
N PRO A 187 19.85 9.47 12.73
CA PRO A 187 20.66 10.58 13.22
C PRO A 187 20.11 11.19 14.52
N TYR A 188 18.89 10.80 14.92
CA TYR A 188 18.21 11.33 16.10
C TYR A 188 18.30 10.39 17.31
N LYS A 189 18.23 9.07 17.09
CA LYS A 189 18.30 8.09 18.18
C LYS A 189 19.74 7.71 18.55
N TYR A 190 20.57 7.44 17.55
CA TYR A 190 21.98 7.03 17.74
C TYR A 190 22.95 8.18 17.46
N ARG A 191 22.54 9.41 17.78
CA ARG A 191 23.27 10.66 17.47
C ARG A 191 24.67 10.75 18.08
N THR A 192 24.93 10.03 19.17
CA THR A 192 26.24 9.98 19.84
C THR A 192 27.13 8.83 19.36
N ASN A 193 26.60 7.91 18.55
CA ASN A 193 27.34 6.75 18.08
C ASN A 193 28.33 7.17 16.99
N SER A 194 29.48 6.50 16.92
CA SER A 194 30.38 6.56 15.77
C SER A 194 29.84 5.75 14.59
N ASP A 195 30.36 5.99 13.38
CA ASP A 195 30.01 5.19 12.20
C ASP A 195 30.24 3.69 12.41
N ALA A 196 31.35 3.33 13.08
CA ALA A 196 31.66 1.95 13.41
C ALA A 196 30.61 1.35 14.36
N GLN A 197 30.18 2.10 15.38
CA GLN A 197 29.13 1.65 16.30
C GLN A 197 27.78 1.49 15.59
N ARG A 198 27.43 2.39 14.68
CA ARG A 198 26.23 2.27 13.85
C ARG A 198 26.29 1.04 12.95
N ALA A 199 27.40 0.81 12.26
CA ALA A 199 27.58 -0.36 11.40
C ALA A 199 27.49 -1.69 12.18
N THR A 200 28.10 -1.76 13.36
CA THR A 200 27.95 -2.93 14.25
C THR A 200 26.50 -3.12 14.69
N THR A 201 25.81 -2.02 15.02
CA THR A 201 24.39 -2.06 15.40
C THR A 201 23.53 -2.56 14.23
N ALA A 202 23.77 -2.05 13.02
CA ALA A 202 23.09 -2.49 11.80
C ALA A 202 23.25 -3.98 11.54
N SER A 203 24.48 -4.49 11.63
CA SER A 203 24.75 -5.91 11.44
C SER A 203 24.08 -6.81 12.47
N ASN A 204 23.82 -6.33 13.69
CA ASN A 204 23.20 -7.14 14.75
C ASN A 204 21.67 -7.03 14.78
N CYS A 205 21.12 -5.88 14.36
CA CYS A 205 19.72 -5.54 14.54
C CYS A 205 18.86 -5.75 13.28
N ALA A 206 19.46 -5.98 12.11
CA ALA A 206 18.75 -6.24 10.85
C ALA A 206 18.03 -7.61 10.81
N HIS A 207 18.29 -8.47 11.80
CA HIS A 207 17.73 -9.81 11.90
C HIS A 207 16.35 -9.81 12.54
N TYR A 208 15.42 -10.66 12.10
CA TYR A 208 14.10 -10.79 12.74
C TYR A 208 14.21 -11.41 14.15
N ALA A 209 13.43 -10.88 15.10
CA ALA A 209 13.46 -11.27 16.51
C ALA A 209 12.90 -12.68 16.75
N TRP A 210 12.08 -13.21 15.85
CA TRP A 210 11.54 -14.58 15.95
C TRP A 210 12.54 -15.66 15.54
N VAL A 211 13.70 -15.30 14.96
CA VAL A 211 14.65 -16.28 14.45
C VAL A 211 15.41 -16.92 15.60
N THR A 212 15.19 -18.22 15.77
CA THR A 212 15.96 -19.07 16.69
C THR A 212 17.23 -19.62 16.02
N PRO A 213 18.23 -20.12 16.78
CA PRO A 213 19.39 -20.78 16.19
C PRO A 213 19.06 -21.93 15.23
N ALA A 214 17.92 -22.60 15.42
CA ALA A 214 17.46 -23.67 14.54
C ALA A 214 16.83 -23.18 13.22
N GLN A 215 16.36 -21.93 13.19
CA GLN A 215 15.73 -21.30 12.02
C GLN A 215 16.70 -20.44 11.21
N ALA A 216 17.90 -20.15 11.73
CA ALA A 216 18.88 -19.31 11.07
C ALA A 216 19.31 -19.91 9.71
N VAL A 217 19.26 -19.10 8.66
CA VAL A 217 19.63 -19.48 7.29
C VAL A 217 20.93 -18.78 6.91
N PRO A 218 22.04 -19.49 6.62
CA PRO A 218 23.29 -18.85 6.25
C PRO A 218 23.13 -17.90 5.05
N ASN A 219 23.72 -16.70 5.15
CA ASN A 219 23.72 -15.64 4.12
C ASN A 219 22.37 -14.93 3.88
N ASP A 220 21.31 -15.26 4.61
CA ASP A 220 20.12 -14.42 4.66
C ASP A 220 20.33 -13.31 5.71
N PRO A 221 20.25 -12.01 5.34
CA PRO A 221 20.50 -10.91 6.26
C PRO A 221 19.43 -10.75 7.34
N HIS A 222 18.20 -11.24 7.12
CA HIS A 222 17.11 -11.12 8.07
C HIS A 222 16.91 -12.40 8.90
N VAL A 223 17.19 -13.56 8.32
CA VAL A 223 17.00 -14.86 8.98
C VAL A 223 18.29 -15.32 9.68
N GLN A 224 18.83 -14.49 10.57
CA GLN A 224 19.87 -14.86 11.55
C GLN A 224 19.38 -14.64 12.98
N VAL A 225 20.11 -15.15 13.97
CA VAL A 225 19.80 -14.86 15.38
C VAL A 225 20.15 -13.41 15.69
N ARG A 226 19.15 -12.62 16.10
CA ARG A 226 19.35 -11.23 16.56
C ARG A 226 20.14 -11.20 17.87
N ASN A 227 21.29 -10.53 17.85
CA ASN A 227 22.06 -10.23 19.06
C ASN A 227 21.54 -8.94 19.72
N ALA A 228 20.52 -9.06 20.56
CA ALA A 228 19.76 -7.92 21.10
C ALA A 228 20.47 -7.10 22.20
N ALA A 229 21.64 -7.52 22.70
CA ALA A 229 22.33 -6.84 23.80
C ALA A 229 23.66 -6.21 23.36
N PRO A 230 23.96 -4.93 23.69
CA PRO A 230 23.08 -3.83 24.13
C PRO A 230 22.70 -2.84 23.00
N SER A 231 22.84 -3.22 21.72
CA SER A 231 22.81 -2.26 20.61
C SER A 231 21.45 -1.99 19.97
N CYS A 232 20.45 -2.88 20.10
CA CYS A 232 19.18 -2.73 19.39
C CYS A 232 18.12 -2.03 20.25
N ALA A 233 17.84 -0.75 19.99
CA ALA A 233 16.76 -0.03 20.65
C ALA A 233 15.38 -0.46 20.10
N THR A 234 14.68 -1.31 20.85
CA THR A 234 13.30 -1.72 20.58
C THR A 234 12.31 -0.61 20.94
N ILE A 235 11.15 -0.59 20.27
CA ILE A 235 10.09 0.39 20.53
C ILE A 235 8.81 -0.36 20.87
N GLY A 236 8.25 -0.06 22.04
CA GLY A 236 6.97 -0.62 22.47
C GLY A 236 5.78 0.02 21.76
N TRP A 237 4.79 -0.81 21.41
CA TRP A 237 3.39 -0.39 21.34
C TRP A 237 2.84 -0.28 22.75
N THR A 238 2.11 0.79 23.02
CA THR A 238 1.77 1.19 24.38
C THR A 238 0.31 1.63 24.51
N ASN A 239 -0.18 1.85 25.75
CA ASN A 239 -1.62 2.00 26.04
C ASN A 239 -2.35 3.10 25.25
N ASN A 240 -1.64 4.13 24.80
CA ASN A 240 -2.22 5.23 24.02
C ASN A 240 -2.08 5.04 22.49
N ASP A 241 -1.43 3.97 22.04
CA ASP A 241 -1.31 3.66 20.62
C ASP A 241 -2.54 2.88 20.14
N ILE A 242 -3.18 3.37 19.09
CA ILE A 242 -4.36 2.76 18.48
C ILE A 242 -4.10 2.48 17.01
N VAL A 243 -4.38 1.24 16.59
CA VAL A 243 -4.28 0.77 15.21
C VAL A 243 -5.67 0.27 14.76
N ARG A 244 -6.26 1.00 13.82
CA ARG A 244 -7.63 0.83 13.30
C ARG A 244 -7.62 0.32 11.87
N GLY A 245 -7.22 -0.93 11.72
CA GLY A 245 -7.19 -1.63 10.46
C GLY A 245 -6.04 -2.64 10.40
N PRO A 246 -5.80 -3.24 9.23
CA PRO A 246 -4.90 -4.37 9.13
C PRO A 246 -3.45 -3.99 9.47
N PHE A 247 -2.84 -4.74 10.38
CA PHE A 247 -1.46 -4.57 10.82
C PHE A 247 -0.63 -5.74 10.33
N HIS A 248 0.57 -5.49 9.82
CA HIS A 248 1.52 -6.52 9.45
C HIS A 248 2.94 -6.12 9.85
N THR A 249 3.77 -7.08 10.20
CA THR A 249 5.22 -6.88 10.28
C THR A 249 5.93 -8.17 9.89
N ASN A 250 7.07 -8.08 9.22
CA ASN A 250 7.89 -9.27 8.95
C ASN A 250 8.61 -9.77 10.20
N ASP A 251 8.60 -8.98 11.27
CA ASP A 251 9.30 -9.21 12.53
C ASP A 251 8.30 -9.46 13.69
N LEU A 252 8.76 -9.29 14.93
CA LEU A 252 8.00 -9.41 16.15
C LEU A 252 7.95 -8.05 16.86
N PRO A 253 6.76 -7.43 16.97
CA PRO A 253 6.64 -6.14 17.63
C PRO A 253 6.73 -6.32 19.15
N GLN A 254 7.30 -5.32 19.83
CA GLN A 254 7.23 -5.23 21.29
C GLN A 254 5.88 -4.62 21.67
N VAL A 255 5.03 -5.38 22.36
CA VAL A 255 3.66 -4.94 22.73
C VAL A 255 3.55 -4.88 24.25
N ALA A 256 3.56 -3.66 24.80
CA ALA A 256 3.45 -3.36 26.23
C ALA A 256 2.08 -2.75 26.62
N GLY A 257 1.23 -2.52 25.62
CA GLY A 257 -0.10 -1.94 25.68
C GLY A 257 -0.66 -1.85 24.27
N GLY A 258 -1.56 -0.91 23.99
CA GLY A 258 -2.00 -0.59 22.64
C GLY A 258 -3.17 -1.43 22.16
N ILE A 259 -3.90 -0.89 21.19
CA ILE A 259 -5.19 -1.41 20.73
C ILE A 259 -5.11 -1.69 19.23
N PHE A 260 -5.22 -2.96 18.86
CA PHE A 260 -5.27 -3.44 17.47
C PHE A 260 -6.70 -3.89 17.16
N GLN A 261 -7.43 -3.07 16.40
CA GLN A 261 -8.88 -3.23 16.19
C GLN A 261 -9.26 -4.19 15.04
N ASP A 262 -8.29 -4.64 14.26
CA ASP A 262 -8.47 -5.56 13.12
C ASP A 262 -7.40 -6.68 13.18
N ARG A 263 -7.23 -7.43 12.09
CA ARG A 263 -6.19 -8.45 11.97
C ARG A 263 -4.80 -7.84 12.20
N ALA A 264 -4.04 -8.50 13.07
CA ALA A 264 -2.63 -8.22 13.29
C ALA A 264 -1.85 -9.44 12.84
N GLU A 265 -0.92 -9.25 11.92
CA GLU A 265 -0.14 -10.30 11.27
C GLU A 265 1.35 -10.11 11.57
N ALA A 266 2.09 -11.21 11.67
CA ALA A 266 3.53 -11.20 11.86
C ALA A 266 4.23 -12.30 11.05
N GLY A 267 5.45 -12.01 10.60
CA GLY A 267 6.31 -12.84 9.74
C GLY A 267 6.73 -14.20 10.30
N CYS A 268 6.42 -14.47 11.57
CA CYS A 268 6.99 -15.61 12.27
C CYS A 268 6.46 -16.97 11.76
N PRO A 269 7.30 -18.00 11.65
CA PRO A 269 6.90 -19.31 11.18
C PRO A 269 6.32 -20.17 12.32
N GLY A 270 4.98 -20.20 12.44
CA GLY A 270 4.25 -21.30 13.09
C GLY A 270 3.70 -21.05 14.50
N THR A 271 2.78 -21.93 14.92
CA THR A 271 1.79 -21.81 16.00
C THR A 271 2.29 -21.36 17.39
N ALA A 272 1.56 -20.42 18.02
CA ALA A 272 1.77 -20.07 19.42
C ALA A 272 1.30 -21.19 20.36
N THR A 273 1.90 -21.24 21.55
CA THR A 273 1.41 -22.02 22.69
C THR A 273 0.93 -21.06 23.78
N ASP A 274 -0.19 -21.39 24.43
CA ASP A 274 -0.61 -20.68 25.64
C ASP A 274 0.16 -21.16 26.88
N ALA A 275 -0.07 -20.50 28.03
CA ALA A 275 0.54 -20.85 29.31
C ALA A 275 0.20 -22.28 29.81
N SER A 276 -0.77 -22.97 29.19
CA SER A 276 -1.13 -24.36 29.48
C SER A 276 -0.50 -25.37 28.51
N GLY A 277 0.27 -24.89 27.53
CA GLY A 277 0.89 -25.71 26.49
C GLY A 277 -0.04 -26.05 25.32
N ALA A 278 -1.24 -25.47 25.25
CA ALA A 278 -2.16 -25.68 24.15
C ALA A 278 -1.78 -24.85 22.93
N THR A 279 -1.83 -25.47 21.75
CA THR A 279 -1.61 -24.80 20.46
C THR A 279 -2.73 -23.81 20.18
N VAL A 280 -2.40 -22.53 20.05
CA VAL A 280 -3.35 -21.45 19.76
C VAL A 280 -3.25 -21.07 18.28
N THR A 281 -4.37 -20.71 17.68
CA THR A 281 -4.50 -20.37 16.25
C THR A 281 -3.75 -19.12 15.80
N SER A 282 -3.26 -18.29 16.72
CA SER A 282 -2.34 -17.18 16.48
C SER A 282 -0.91 -17.70 16.49
N GLY A 283 -0.10 -17.44 15.46
CA GLY A 283 1.24 -18.04 15.35
C GLY A 283 2.35 -17.27 16.09
N CYS A 284 2.16 -15.99 16.39
CA CYS A 284 3.27 -15.14 16.84
C CYS A 284 3.02 -14.55 18.24
N GLY A 285 3.55 -15.17 19.30
CA GLY A 285 3.50 -14.65 20.68
C GLY A 285 3.05 -15.69 21.73
N THR A 286 2.93 -15.28 22.99
CA THR A 286 2.44 -16.12 24.10
C THR A 286 1.31 -15.40 24.85
N LYS A 287 0.33 -16.14 25.38
CA LYS A 287 -0.64 -15.57 26.34
C LYS A 287 -0.04 -15.59 27.74
N ASN A 288 -0.07 -14.44 28.42
CA ASN A 288 0.26 -14.38 29.85
C ASN A 288 -0.84 -15.04 30.71
N SER A 289 -0.61 -15.19 32.01
CA SER A 289 -1.54 -15.82 32.97
C SER A 289 -2.89 -15.09 33.11
N SER A 290 -3.01 -13.86 32.60
CA SER A 290 -4.26 -13.08 32.56
C SER A 290 -4.99 -13.19 31.21
N GLY A 291 -4.52 -14.05 30.29
CA GLY A 291 -5.13 -14.26 28.98
C GLY A 291 -4.81 -13.20 27.93
N VAL A 292 -3.85 -12.30 28.20
CA VAL A 292 -3.44 -11.21 27.29
C VAL A 292 -2.25 -11.66 26.44
N TRP A 293 -2.25 -11.30 25.15
CA TRP A 293 -1.16 -11.61 24.24
C TRP A 293 0.05 -10.73 24.48
N THR A 294 1.20 -11.39 24.61
CA THR A 294 2.49 -10.78 24.88
C THR A 294 3.56 -11.40 24.01
N ASN A 295 4.46 -10.58 23.49
CA ASN A 295 5.73 -11.01 22.90
C ASN A 295 6.88 -10.95 23.93
N TYR A 296 6.64 -10.27 25.05
CA TYR A 296 7.54 -10.06 26.18
C TYR A 296 6.74 -9.97 27.48
N SER A 297 7.30 -10.39 28.62
CA SER A 297 6.67 -10.34 29.94
C SER A 297 6.15 -8.93 30.28
N GLY A 298 4.83 -8.72 30.27
CA GLY A 298 4.20 -7.41 30.53
C GLY A 298 2.66 -7.43 30.46
N SER A 299 2.07 -6.24 30.57
CA SER A 299 0.61 -5.95 30.59
C SER A 299 -0.13 -6.34 29.29
N GLY A 300 0.60 -6.56 28.19
CA GLY A 300 0.10 -7.02 26.89
C GLY A 300 -0.80 -6.02 26.16
N GLY A 301 -1.04 -6.27 24.87
CA GLY A 301 -1.90 -5.43 24.02
C GLY A 301 -3.29 -6.02 23.84
N THR A 302 -4.23 -5.19 23.39
CA THR A 302 -5.59 -5.62 23.04
C THR A 302 -5.67 -5.92 21.55
N PHE A 303 -6.01 -7.17 21.19
CA PHE A 303 -6.17 -7.60 19.81
C PHE A 303 -7.62 -8.04 19.56
N ALA A 304 -8.30 -7.38 18.62
CA ALA A 304 -9.70 -7.70 18.30
C ALA A 304 -9.91 -9.14 17.82
N GLN A 305 -8.93 -9.71 17.12
CA GLN A 305 -8.95 -11.10 16.64
C GLN A 305 -8.29 -12.09 17.61
N GLY A 306 -8.02 -11.66 18.84
CA GLY A 306 -7.52 -12.56 19.88
C GLY A 306 -6.11 -13.08 19.60
N GLY A 307 -5.22 -12.25 19.02
CA GLY A 307 -3.77 -12.48 18.90
C GLY A 307 -3.17 -12.04 17.57
N MET A 308 -1.85 -12.17 17.41
CA MET A 308 -1.17 -11.99 16.11
C MET A 308 -1.17 -13.28 15.29
N ILE A 309 -1.60 -13.18 14.03
CA ILE A 309 -1.69 -14.28 13.08
C ILE A 309 -0.34 -14.45 12.37
N ALA A 310 0.17 -15.67 12.29
CA ALA A 310 1.36 -15.94 11.49
C ALA A 310 1.04 -15.77 10.01
N LYS A 311 1.80 -14.92 9.33
CA LYS A 311 1.72 -14.67 7.90
C LYS A 311 3.14 -14.60 7.36
N GLY A 312 3.38 -15.11 6.15
CA GLY A 312 4.71 -15.01 5.53
C GLY A 312 5.17 -13.56 5.37
N THR A 313 6.48 -13.37 5.28
CA THR A 313 7.10 -12.05 5.13
C THR A 313 6.80 -11.43 3.75
N LEU A 314 6.73 -10.10 3.71
CA LEU A 314 6.56 -9.30 2.49
C LEU A 314 7.84 -8.49 2.25
N PRO A 315 8.70 -8.90 1.29
CA PRO A 315 9.98 -8.23 1.08
C PRO A 315 9.82 -6.84 0.45
N LEU A 316 10.53 -5.85 0.99
CA LEU A 316 10.60 -4.49 0.45
C LEU A 316 11.39 -4.44 -0.87
N PRO A 317 11.05 -3.51 -1.77
CA PRO A 317 11.91 -3.19 -2.91
C PRO A 317 13.21 -2.54 -2.44
N LEU A 318 14.29 -2.73 -3.21
CA LEU A 318 15.60 -2.13 -2.88
C LEU A 318 15.68 -0.65 -3.26
N SER A 319 14.82 -0.18 -4.17
CA SER A 319 14.83 1.22 -4.61
C SER A 319 13.46 1.68 -5.11
N ASN A 320 13.28 2.99 -5.17
CA ASN A 320 12.14 3.64 -5.83
C ASN A 320 12.46 4.13 -7.26
N THR A 321 13.50 3.59 -7.90
CA THR A 321 13.95 4.02 -9.24
C THR A 321 12.91 3.84 -10.34
N ASP A 322 11.94 2.94 -10.17
CA ASP A 322 10.83 2.83 -11.11
C ASP A 322 9.90 4.05 -11.07
N ILE A 323 9.73 4.70 -9.91
CA ILE A 323 9.00 5.97 -9.81
C ILE A 323 9.79 7.10 -10.47
N LEU A 324 11.12 7.12 -10.30
CA LEU A 324 11.98 8.07 -11.01
C LEU A 324 11.82 7.98 -12.52
N LYS A 325 11.74 6.77 -13.09
CA LYS A 325 11.49 6.59 -14.54
C LYS A 325 10.18 7.24 -14.98
N GLN A 326 9.13 7.16 -14.17
CA GLN A 326 7.83 7.81 -14.47
C GLN A 326 7.92 9.33 -14.37
N ALA A 327 8.67 9.84 -13.40
CA ALA A 327 8.95 11.26 -13.27
C ALA A 327 9.88 11.80 -14.37
N GLN A 328 10.60 10.96 -15.11
CA GLN A 328 11.45 11.36 -16.23
C GLN A 328 10.72 11.35 -17.58
N GLN A 329 9.52 10.76 -17.65
CA GLN A 329 8.74 10.72 -18.89
C GLN A 329 8.37 12.15 -19.32
N PRO A 330 8.66 12.56 -20.57
CA PRO A 330 8.39 13.91 -21.04
C PRO A 330 6.90 14.29 -20.90
N ASN A 331 6.63 15.41 -20.22
CA ASN A 331 5.29 15.98 -19.99
C ASN A 331 4.31 15.08 -19.21
N GLN A 332 4.80 14.04 -18.52
CA GLN A 332 3.95 13.10 -17.77
C GLN A 332 4.07 13.30 -16.25
N GLY A 333 5.28 13.19 -15.71
CA GLY A 333 5.57 13.44 -14.28
C GLY A 333 6.31 14.75 -14.05
N CYS A 334 6.81 14.97 -12.83
CA CYS A 334 7.67 16.11 -12.51
C CYS A 334 8.94 15.70 -11.77
N LEU A 335 10.10 16.10 -12.30
CA LEU A 335 11.41 15.89 -11.70
C LEU A 335 11.99 17.21 -11.15
N TYR A 336 12.22 17.25 -9.84
CA TYR A 336 12.92 18.34 -9.15
C TYR A 336 14.27 17.87 -8.62
N THR A 337 15.22 18.79 -8.44
CA THR A 337 16.59 18.47 -8.01
C THR A 337 16.98 19.19 -6.72
N GLY A 338 17.60 18.45 -5.80
CA GLY A 338 18.03 18.94 -4.50
C GLY A 338 16.86 19.17 -3.55
N PRO A 339 17.10 19.80 -2.39
CA PRO A 339 16.05 20.03 -1.40
C PRO A 339 14.89 20.81 -2.01
N THR A 340 13.69 20.25 -1.93
CA THR A 340 12.50 20.80 -2.58
C THR A 340 11.35 20.82 -1.59
N ARG A 341 10.75 22.00 -1.37
CA ARG A 341 9.50 22.11 -0.59
C ARG A 341 8.31 22.04 -1.53
N ILE A 342 7.31 21.25 -1.18
CA ILE A 342 6.08 21.02 -1.93
C ILE A 342 4.90 21.33 -1.01
N ILE A 343 4.10 22.33 -1.37
CA ILE A 343 2.89 22.71 -0.64
C ILE A 343 1.67 22.39 -1.52
N LEU A 344 0.79 21.51 -1.06
CA LEU A 344 -0.38 21.06 -1.79
C LEU A 344 -1.57 22.03 -1.61
N HIS A 345 -2.20 22.40 -2.71
CA HIS A 345 -3.32 23.34 -2.80
C HIS A 345 -4.47 22.75 -3.65
N GLY A 346 -5.06 21.66 -3.16
CA GLY A 346 -6.08 20.90 -3.87
C GLY A 346 -5.49 20.22 -5.10
N SER A 347 -5.96 20.61 -6.29
CA SER A 347 -5.55 20.03 -7.58
C SER A 347 -4.24 20.60 -8.14
N THR A 348 -3.57 21.45 -7.35
CA THR A 348 -2.29 22.09 -7.70
C THR A 348 -1.33 22.04 -6.51
N TYR A 349 -0.06 22.36 -6.74
CA TYR A 349 0.93 22.52 -5.69
C TYR A 349 1.92 23.63 -6.03
N ASP A 350 2.55 24.20 -5.00
CA ASP A 350 3.71 25.06 -5.14
C ASP A 350 4.99 24.24 -4.88
N ALA A 351 6.02 24.46 -5.69
CA ALA A 351 7.34 23.90 -5.48
C ALA A 351 8.37 25.02 -5.25
N TYR A 352 9.20 24.86 -4.22
CA TYR A 352 10.29 25.79 -3.89
C TYR A 352 11.62 25.04 -3.92
N THR A 353 12.64 25.63 -4.55
CA THR A 353 13.99 25.07 -4.65
C THR A 353 15.08 26.02 -4.17
N SER A 354 16.21 25.47 -3.76
CA SER A 354 17.32 26.25 -3.21
C SER A 354 18.01 27.08 -4.27
N THR A 355 18.83 28.04 -3.84
CA THR A 355 19.65 28.85 -4.76
C THR A 355 21.00 28.18 -5.01
N ALA A 356 21.38 28.06 -6.28
CA ALA A 356 22.74 27.77 -6.72
C ALA A 356 23.41 29.08 -7.19
N VAL A 357 24.65 29.32 -6.80
CA VAL A 357 25.43 30.47 -7.27
C VAL A 357 26.50 29.96 -8.21
N GLY A 358 26.44 30.34 -9.48
CA GLY A 358 27.48 29.96 -10.44
C GLY A 358 28.84 30.56 -10.12
N SER A 359 29.90 30.07 -10.77
CA SER A 359 31.22 30.69 -10.72
C SER A 359 31.26 32.12 -11.30
N ASP A 360 30.24 32.48 -12.08
CA ASP A 360 29.93 33.83 -12.58
C ASP A 360 29.31 34.75 -11.50
N GLY A 361 29.04 34.23 -10.31
CA GLY A 361 28.36 34.96 -9.23
C GLY A 361 26.85 35.11 -9.44
N VAL A 362 26.28 34.50 -10.47
CA VAL A 362 24.85 34.62 -10.80
C VAL A 362 24.06 33.57 -10.03
N GLU A 363 23.01 34.04 -9.34
CA GLU A 363 22.05 33.17 -8.67
C GLU A 363 21.09 32.52 -9.67
N ARG A 364 20.87 31.22 -9.49
CA ARG A 364 20.00 30.38 -10.30
C ARG A 364 19.22 29.44 -9.38
N PRO A 365 18.05 28.95 -9.78
CA PRO A 365 17.42 27.87 -9.04
C PRO A 365 18.31 26.62 -9.10
N LEU A 366 18.36 25.85 -8.01
CA LEU A 366 19.07 24.58 -7.95
C LEU A 366 18.39 23.56 -8.86
N SER A 367 17.06 23.49 -8.82
CA SER A 367 16.26 22.74 -9.80
C SER A 367 16.06 23.57 -11.07
N ARG A 368 16.75 23.21 -12.17
CA ARG A 368 16.81 24.02 -13.41
C ARG A 368 15.99 23.46 -14.55
N ALA A 369 16.06 22.15 -14.74
CA ALA A 369 15.37 21.41 -15.77
C ALA A 369 14.37 20.45 -15.13
N THR A 370 13.10 20.68 -15.43
CA THR A 370 12.04 19.72 -15.20
C THR A 370 11.77 18.95 -16.49
N ASN A 371 11.14 17.79 -16.39
CA ASN A 371 10.79 16.93 -17.53
C ASN A 371 9.53 17.40 -18.30
N GLY A 372 9.16 18.68 -18.20
CA GLY A 372 8.10 19.30 -19.00
C GLY A 372 7.64 20.67 -18.46
N PRO A 373 7.06 21.54 -19.31
CA PRO A 373 6.54 22.84 -18.88
C PRO A 373 5.38 22.72 -17.88
N ALA A 374 4.70 21.57 -17.83
CA ALA A 374 3.64 21.28 -16.86
C ALA A 374 4.12 21.28 -15.40
N CYS A 375 5.44 21.13 -15.16
CA CYS A 375 6.03 21.12 -13.83
C CYS A 375 6.36 22.52 -13.27
N GLY A 376 5.90 23.55 -13.97
CA GLY A 376 6.19 24.94 -13.67
C GLY A 376 7.60 25.35 -14.06
N THR A 377 7.83 26.66 -14.04
CA THR A 377 9.14 27.29 -14.24
C THR A 377 9.52 28.01 -12.97
N PHE A 378 10.71 27.73 -12.44
CA PHE A 378 11.18 28.42 -11.25
C PHE A 378 11.48 29.88 -11.57
N THR A 379 10.78 30.77 -10.88
CA THR A 379 10.99 32.22 -10.95
C THR A 379 11.39 32.74 -9.59
N LYS A 380 12.25 33.77 -9.58
CA LYS A 380 12.67 34.41 -8.35
C LYS A 380 11.56 35.34 -7.87
N THR A 381 11.07 35.12 -6.66
CA THR A 381 10.01 35.93 -6.07
C THR A 381 10.54 37.29 -5.61
N SER A 382 9.63 38.23 -5.31
CA SER A 382 9.99 39.54 -4.74
C SER A 382 10.77 39.46 -3.43
N GLN A 383 10.64 38.34 -2.72
CA GLN A 383 11.28 38.03 -1.45
C GLN A 383 12.60 37.25 -1.64
N GLY A 384 13.01 36.97 -2.88
CA GLY A 384 14.35 36.49 -3.21
C GLY A 384 14.54 34.98 -3.32
N TYR A 385 13.49 34.16 -3.19
CA TYR A 385 13.56 32.70 -3.32
C TYR A 385 13.03 32.21 -4.66
N TRP A 386 13.39 30.99 -5.04
CA TRP A 386 12.95 30.36 -6.29
C TRP A 386 11.72 29.50 -6.08
N ALA A 387 10.65 29.80 -6.81
CA ALA A 387 9.40 29.03 -6.74
C ALA A 387 8.79 28.79 -8.12
N ALA A 388 8.16 27.63 -8.26
CA ALA A 388 7.20 27.31 -9.30
C ALA A 388 5.83 27.23 -8.62
N LEU A 389 4.94 28.18 -8.92
CA LEU A 389 3.67 28.34 -8.22
C LEU A 389 2.49 27.79 -9.04
N ASN A 390 1.46 27.29 -8.36
CA ASN A 390 0.23 26.76 -8.95
C ASN A 390 0.50 25.69 -10.02
N VAL A 391 1.46 24.79 -9.76
CA VAL A 391 1.80 23.70 -10.65
C VAL A 391 0.65 22.68 -10.61
N PRO A 392 0.03 22.33 -11.74
CA PRO A 392 -1.00 21.30 -11.75
C PRO A 392 -0.42 19.95 -11.36
N ILE A 393 -1.24 19.09 -10.73
CA ILE A 393 -0.85 17.68 -10.52
C ILE A 393 -0.44 17.07 -11.88
N PRO A 394 0.72 16.39 -11.97
CA PRO A 394 1.21 15.87 -13.25
C PRO A 394 0.25 14.82 -13.84
N ALA A 395 0.26 14.64 -15.17
CA ALA A 395 -0.69 13.76 -15.86
C ALA A 395 -0.62 12.30 -15.39
N ASN A 396 0.58 11.81 -15.06
CA ASN A 396 0.75 10.47 -14.49
C ASN A 396 0.71 10.46 -12.94
N GLY A 397 0.52 11.63 -12.31
CA GLY A 397 0.43 11.80 -10.86
C GLY A 397 1.74 11.56 -10.12
N VAL A 398 2.91 11.75 -10.75
CA VAL A 398 4.23 11.52 -10.13
C VAL A 398 5.03 12.81 -10.02
N VAL A 399 5.48 13.12 -8.81
CA VAL A 399 6.54 14.09 -8.53
C VAL A 399 7.72 13.33 -7.91
N TYR A 400 8.94 13.57 -8.40
CA TYR A 400 10.16 12.98 -7.88
C TYR A 400 11.20 14.05 -7.57
N VAL A 401 11.81 13.99 -6.39
CA VAL A 401 12.92 14.86 -6.00
C VAL A 401 14.22 14.05 -6.01
N GLN A 402 15.10 14.34 -6.97
CA GLN A 402 16.38 13.65 -7.11
C GLN A 402 17.51 14.36 -6.38
N ASN A 403 18.53 13.60 -6.00
CA ASN A 403 19.81 14.13 -5.57
C ASN A 403 20.43 14.99 -6.68
N LEU A 404 21.33 15.89 -6.31
CA LEU A 404 22.11 16.63 -7.28
C LEU A 404 22.87 15.66 -8.21
N PRO A 405 22.68 15.74 -9.54
CA PRO A 405 23.38 14.86 -10.46
C PRO A 405 24.89 15.00 -10.35
N ALA A 406 25.62 13.90 -10.48
CA ALA A 406 27.08 13.90 -10.44
C ALA A 406 27.74 14.33 -11.76
N ALA A 407 27.02 14.20 -12.89
CA ALA A 407 27.56 14.42 -14.21
C ALA A 407 27.41 15.89 -14.66
N PRO A 408 28.51 16.61 -15.01
CA PRO A 408 28.44 17.99 -15.49
C PRO A 408 27.61 18.22 -16.76
N SER A 409 27.32 17.16 -17.52
CA SER A 409 26.46 17.20 -18.69
C SER A 409 24.96 17.25 -18.35
N ASP A 410 24.59 16.94 -17.11
CA ASP A 410 23.20 16.99 -16.68
C ASP A 410 22.73 18.45 -16.56
N PRO A 411 21.58 18.84 -17.14
CA PRO A 411 21.05 20.20 -17.02
C PRO A 411 20.81 20.67 -15.57
N ASN A 412 20.59 19.73 -14.64
CA ASN A 412 20.43 19.97 -13.21
C ASN A 412 21.73 19.86 -12.41
N TYR A 413 22.87 19.64 -13.07
CA TYR A 413 24.17 19.66 -12.40
C TYR A 413 24.49 21.04 -11.81
N THR A 414 25.00 21.02 -10.59
CA THR A 414 25.65 22.16 -9.94
C THR A 414 26.91 21.63 -9.27
N ASP A 415 28.03 22.35 -9.40
CA ASP A 415 29.25 22.01 -8.67
C ASP A 415 28.96 22.13 -7.16
N PRO A 416 29.09 21.05 -6.36
CA PRO A 416 28.78 21.10 -4.92
C PRO A 416 29.55 22.19 -4.15
N SER A 417 30.74 22.59 -4.61
CA SER A 417 31.54 23.66 -3.98
C SER A 417 30.95 25.07 -4.18
N THR A 418 30.05 25.20 -5.16
CA THR A 418 29.36 26.44 -5.52
C THR A 418 28.01 26.59 -4.81
N LEU A 419 27.56 25.55 -4.09
CA LEU A 419 26.42 25.65 -3.21
C LEU A 419 26.73 26.68 -2.12
N ARG A 420 25.94 27.74 -2.09
CA ARG A 420 26.03 28.82 -1.09
C ARG A 420 24.79 28.79 -0.24
N THR A 421 24.96 29.03 1.06
CA THR A 421 23.86 29.39 1.95
C THR A 421 23.24 30.69 1.45
N ALA A 422 21.94 30.71 1.19
CA ALA A 422 21.23 31.97 1.04
C ALA A 422 21.31 32.72 2.38
N TYR A 423 21.93 33.90 2.37
CA TYR A 423 22.09 34.79 3.53
C TYR A 423 20.87 35.74 3.67
N PRO A 424 20.70 36.44 4.81
CA PRO A 424 19.52 36.41 5.67
C PRO A 424 18.47 37.46 5.29
N TYR A 425 17.30 37.02 4.83
CA TYR A 425 16.07 37.79 5.06
C TYR A 425 15.01 36.84 5.60
N LEU A 426 14.81 36.97 6.92
CA LEU A 426 14.01 36.17 7.85
C LEU A 426 12.50 36.39 7.70
N THR A 427 11.97 36.46 6.48
CA THR A 427 10.52 36.73 6.27
C THR A 427 9.89 35.92 5.13
N ALA A 428 10.51 34.81 4.70
CA ALA A 428 10.13 34.15 3.45
C ALA A 428 10.38 32.62 3.43
N PRO A 429 9.63 31.85 2.62
CA PRO A 429 9.86 30.42 2.40
C PRO A 429 11.17 30.16 1.66
N HIS A 430 12.21 29.85 2.43
CA HIS A 430 13.52 29.47 1.91
C HIS A 430 13.61 27.96 1.74
N PRO A 431 14.12 27.48 0.61
CA PRO A 431 14.60 26.12 0.49
C PRO A 431 16.09 26.08 0.82
N LEU A 432 16.38 25.19 1.77
CA LEU A 432 17.67 24.72 2.28
C LEU A 432 18.88 24.84 1.34
N ALA A 433 19.82 25.71 1.69
CA ALA A 433 21.22 25.45 1.39
C ALA A 433 22.01 25.66 2.68
N VAL A 434 22.49 24.58 3.30
CA VAL A 434 23.61 24.65 4.27
C VAL A 434 24.76 23.83 3.66
N PRO A 435 25.93 24.43 3.38
CA PRO A 435 27.04 23.72 2.76
C PRO A 435 27.57 22.58 3.65
N GLN A 436 27.99 21.48 3.01
CA GLN A 436 28.69 20.38 3.67
C GLN A 436 30.00 20.91 4.31
N GLY A 437 30.22 20.61 5.59
CA GLY A 437 31.44 20.99 6.32
C GLY A 437 31.43 22.37 6.99
N SER A 438 30.37 23.17 6.85
CA SER A 438 30.25 24.46 7.53
C SER A 438 29.49 24.29 8.86
N THR A 439 30.17 24.43 10.00
CA THR A 439 29.51 24.68 11.28
C THR A 439 28.98 26.11 11.31
N TYR A 440 27.88 26.41 10.62
CA TYR A 440 27.20 27.67 10.83
C TYR A 440 26.27 27.54 12.03
N ARG A 441 26.77 27.98 13.19
CA ARG A 441 25.89 28.42 14.27
C ARG A 441 25.22 29.69 13.74
N VAL A 442 23.89 29.75 13.74
CA VAL A 442 23.23 31.06 13.91
C VAL A 442 23.84 31.61 15.19
N SER A 443 24.73 32.59 15.06
CA SER A 443 25.54 33.09 16.16
C SER A 443 24.61 33.52 17.28
N ASN A 444 24.70 32.78 18.38
CA ASN A 444 24.21 33.04 19.73
C ASN A 444 23.59 34.44 19.93
N SER A 445 22.28 34.49 19.85
CA SER A 445 21.44 34.95 20.95
C SER A 445 20.05 34.32 20.72
N PRO A 446 19.57 33.38 21.54
CA PRO A 446 18.12 33.33 21.71
C PRO A 446 17.70 34.77 22.06
N PRO A 447 16.64 35.35 21.48
CA PRO A 447 16.11 36.58 22.06
C PRO A 447 15.79 36.25 23.53
N VAL A 448 16.62 36.80 24.42
CA VAL A 448 16.39 36.73 25.86
C VAL A 448 15.16 37.58 26.07
N ASN A 449 14.00 36.92 26.16
CA ASN A 449 12.65 37.49 26.08
C ASN A 449 12.30 38.14 24.72
N GLY A 450 11.36 37.53 24.01
CA GLY A 450 10.47 38.28 23.11
C GLY A 450 10.36 37.73 21.70
N THR A 451 9.18 37.15 21.43
CA THR A 451 8.45 37.19 20.15
C THR A 451 9.28 36.97 18.87
N TYR A 452 9.21 35.74 18.35
CA TYR A 452 9.48 35.48 16.94
C TYR A 452 8.42 36.24 16.12
N SER A 453 8.81 37.34 15.46
CA SER A 453 7.94 38.04 14.52
C SER A 453 8.00 37.40 13.13
N ASP A 454 7.80 36.08 13.06
CA ASP A 454 7.30 35.47 11.83
C ASP A 454 5.82 35.17 12.07
N THR A 455 5.00 36.17 11.75
CA THR A 455 3.54 36.06 11.75
C THR A 455 3.00 35.25 10.56
N GLN A 456 3.86 34.64 9.71
CA GLN A 456 3.44 33.98 8.47
C GLN A 456 3.82 32.49 8.32
N GLY A 457 4.52 31.83 9.25
CA GLY A 457 4.68 30.37 9.18
C GLY A 457 5.55 29.86 8.02
N ASN A 458 6.33 30.73 7.39
CA ASN A 458 6.82 30.47 6.04
C ASN A 458 8.25 29.91 5.97
N GLN A 459 9.07 30.02 7.01
CA GLN A 459 10.48 29.61 6.98
C GLN A 459 10.70 28.15 7.38
N TRP A 460 11.39 27.37 6.55
CA TRP A 460 11.70 25.97 6.81
C TRP A 460 13.13 25.62 6.38
N PRO A 461 13.95 25.02 7.27
CA PRO A 461 13.72 24.79 8.70
C PRO A 461 13.70 26.11 9.50
N LEU A 462 13.19 26.04 10.72
CA LEU A 462 13.11 27.19 11.61
C LEU A 462 14.51 27.74 11.95
N PRO A 463 14.71 29.08 11.93
CA PRO A 463 15.97 29.69 12.33
C PRO A 463 16.36 29.32 13.77
N GLY A 464 17.47 28.59 13.93
CA GLY A 464 17.98 28.11 15.23
C GLY A 464 17.78 26.61 15.46
N ASP A 465 17.00 25.94 14.59
CA ASP A 465 16.83 24.49 14.60
C ASP A 465 18.19 23.79 14.44
N GLN A 466 18.42 22.76 15.25
CA GLN A 466 19.64 21.97 15.24
C GLN A 466 19.63 20.85 14.19
N THR A 467 18.48 20.60 13.56
CA THR A 467 18.37 19.62 12.48
C THR A 467 19.17 20.07 11.27
N LYS A 468 19.97 19.15 10.71
CA LYS A 468 20.80 19.41 9.54
C LYS A 468 20.24 18.68 8.33
N TYR A 469 20.13 19.40 7.23
CA TYR A 469 19.71 18.86 5.94
C TYR A 469 20.84 19.03 4.94
N SER A 470 20.95 18.10 3.99
CA SER A 470 21.96 18.19 2.95
C SER A 470 21.52 19.17 1.87
N ALA A 471 22.41 20.05 1.42
CA ALA A 471 22.14 20.95 0.30
C ALA A 471 22.15 20.24 -1.08
N SER A 472 22.57 18.99 -1.13
CA SER A 472 22.67 18.19 -2.37
C SER A 472 21.76 16.95 -2.39
N ALA A 473 21.13 16.62 -1.26
CA ALA A 473 20.17 15.52 -1.21
C ALA A 473 18.85 15.94 -1.83
N GLY A 474 18.21 14.99 -2.53
CA GLY A 474 16.88 15.16 -3.10
C GLY A 474 15.81 14.96 -2.05
N ASP A 475 15.86 15.73 -0.96
CA ASP A 475 14.88 15.66 0.12
C ASP A 475 13.63 16.47 -0.23
N ALA A 476 12.45 15.99 0.14
CA ALA A 476 11.19 16.72 -0.02
C ALA A 476 10.60 17.18 1.32
N PHE A 477 10.10 18.40 1.37
CA PHE A 477 9.39 18.97 2.52
C PHE A 477 7.93 19.14 2.13
N VAL A 478 7.01 18.40 2.78
CA VAL A 478 5.65 18.23 2.26
C VAL A 478 4.60 18.61 3.30
N GLU A 479 3.60 19.37 2.86
CA GLU A 479 2.37 19.68 3.60
C GLU A 479 1.25 20.10 2.64
N GLY A 480 0.03 20.23 3.15
CA GLY A 480 -1.08 20.87 2.44
C GLY A 480 -2.28 19.96 2.21
N THR A 481 -3.15 20.37 1.30
CA THR A 481 -4.39 19.66 0.94
C THR A 481 -4.30 19.13 -0.49
N LEU A 482 -4.65 17.87 -0.72
CA LEU A 482 -4.67 17.23 -2.03
C LEU A 482 -6.11 17.05 -2.53
N ASP A 483 -6.36 17.34 -3.81
CA ASP A 483 -7.55 16.96 -4.58
C ASP A 483 -7.06 16.19 -5.83
N GLY A 484 -7.37 14.90 -5.91
CA GLY A 484 -6.86 13.97 -6.92
C GLY A 484 -5.75 13.03 -6.43
N ARG A 485 -5.01 12.44 -7.38
CA ARG A 485 -4.03 11.36 -7.11
C ARG A 485 -2.60 11.81 -7.38
N LEU A 486 -1.75 11.72 -6.36
CA LEU A 486 -0.37 12.17 -6.43
C LEU A 486 0.54 11.26 -5.63
N THR A 487 1.70 10.91 -6.19
CA THR A 487 2.82 10.31 -5.47
C THR A 487 4.02 11.25 -5.53
N ILE A 488 4.51 11.65 -4.36
CA ILE A 488 5.76 12.38 -4.17
C ILE A 488 6.80 11.37 -3.71
N ALA A 489 7.83 11.16 -4.53
CA ALA A 489 8.94 10.28 -4.23
C ALA A 489 10.27 11.04 -4.17
N THR A 490 11.24 10.52 -3.42
CA THR A 490 12.53 11.18 -3.22
C THR A 490 13.69 10.22 -3.30
N ALA A 491 14.85 10.70 -3.79
CA ALA A 491 16.11 9.98 -3.71
C ALA A 491 16.75 10.06 -2.30
N GLY A 492 16.28 10.98 -1.47
CA GLY A 492 16.68 11.16 -0.07
C GLY A 492 15.52 10.89 0.89
N ASP A 493 15.32 11.82 1.83
CA ASP A 493 14.27 11.76 2.84
C ASP A 493 12.99 12.49 2.40
N ILE A 494 11.87 12.20 3.06
CA ILE A 494 10.68 13.08 3.06
C ILE A 494 10.50 13.62 4.47
N ILE A 495 10.35 14.94 4.59
CA ILE A 495 10.06 15.63 5.83
C ILE A 495 8.63 16.14 5.74
N ILE A 496 7.73 15.60 6.55
CA ILE A 496 6.37 16.12 6.68
C ILE A 496 6.47 17.37 7.58
N THR A 497 6.13 18.55 7.05
CA THR A 497 6.27 19.83 7.77
C THR A 497 4.96 20.36 8.33
N GLY A 498 3.85 19.73 7.98
CA GLY A 498 2.51 20.09 8.44
C GLY A 498 1.51 19.01 8.05
N ASP A 499 0.23 19.26 8.29
CA ASP A 499 -0.81 18.30 7.89
C ASP A 499 -0.77 18.03 6.38
N THR A 500 -0.95 16.77 6.02
CA THR A 500 -1.28 16.35 4.66
C THR A 500 -2.71 15.85 4.69
N VAL A 501 -3.65 16.57 4.07
CA VAL A 501 -5.09 16.24 4.15
C VAL A 501 -5.68 16.06 2.76
N TYR A 502 -6.80 15.33 2.70
CA TYR A 502 -7.58 15.19 1.47
C TYR A 502 -8.65 16.27 1.43
N ASN A 503 -8.88 16.84 0.26
CA ASN A 503 -9.96 17.80 0.04
C ASN A 503 -11.33 17.12 0.22
N ASP A 504 -11.47 15.90 -0.30
CA ASP A 504 -12.58 15.00 -0.06
C ASP A 504 -12.06 13.66 0.53
N ALA A 505 -12.41 13.39 1.78
CA ALA A 505 -12.12 12.12 2.46
C ALA A 505 -13.28 11.10 2.38
N SER A 506 -14.29 11.34 1.53
CA SER A 506 -15.41 10.42 1.34
C SER A 506 -14.96 9.09 0.74
N ALA A 507 -15.75 8.03 0.96
CA ALA A 507 -15.43 6.70 0.44
C ALA A 507 -15.38 6.63 -1.11
N THR A 508 -16.01 7.58 -1.80
CA THR A 508 -16.06 7.65 -3.27
C THR A 508 -14.96 8.52 -3.88
N SER A 509 -14.34 9.37 -3.07
CA SER A 509 -13.25 10.27 -3.47
C SER A 509 -12.09 9.54 -4.15
N ASP A 510 -11.45 10.21 -5.11
CA ASP A 510 -10.20 9.77 -5.72
C ASP A 510 -8.94 10.38 -5.07
N ASP A 511 -9.09 11.19 -4.03
CA ASP A 511 -7.97 11.81 -3.29
C ASP A 511 -7.08 10.76 -2.62
N LEU A 512 -5.89 10.52 -3.20
CA LEU A 512 -4.91 9.56 -2.68
C LEU A 512 -3.50 10.11 -2.84
N LEU A 513 -2.84 10.32 -1.70
CA LEU A 513 -1.46 10.80 -1.60
C LEU A 513 -0.52 9.62 -1.33
N GLY A 514 0.55 9.52 -2.10
CA GLY A 514 1.68 8.62 -1.85
C GLY A 514 2.92 9.43 -1.48
N LEU A 515 3.58 9.08 -0.38
CA LEU A 515 4.87 9.62 0.02
C LEU A 515 5.88 8.47 0.03
N VAL A 516 6.86 8.47 -0.89
CA VAL A 516 7.81 7.36 -1.05
C VAL A 516 9.25 7.87 -0.96
N ALA A 517 9.84 7.81 0.23
CA ALA A 517 11.24 8.15 0.43
C ALA A 517 12.14 6.96 0.13
N GLN A 518 13.22 7.17 -0.65
CA GLN A 518 14.26 6.17 -0.77
C GLN A 518 14.89 5.90 0.60
N ASN A 519 15.15 6.96 1.37
CA ASN A 519 15.67 6.87 2.73
C ASN A 519 14.52 6.91 3.75
N SER A 520 14.50 7.88 4.67
CA SER A 520 13.55 7.95 5.78
C SER A 520 12.39 8.90 5.50
N VAL A 521 11.28 8.68 6.21
CA VAL A 521 10.21 9.68 6.33
C VAL A 521 10.18 10.22 7.75
N TRP A 522 10.27 11.54 7.90
CA TRP A 522 10.34 12.21 9.19
C TRP A 522 9.19 13.18 9.39
N ASN A 523 8.53 13.13 10.55
CA ASN A 523 7.75 14.27 11.02
C ASN A 523 8.73 15.35 11.47
N TYR A 524 8.54 16.57 10.99
CA TYR A 524 9.34 17.71 11.40
C TYR A 524 9.14 18.01 12.88
N HIS A 525 10.24 18.17 13.59
CA HIS A 525 10.23 18.55 14.99
C HIS A 525 11.49 19.36 15.29
N PRO A 526 11.38 20.69 15.36
CA PRO A 526 12.52 21.57 15.53
C PRO A 526 12.94 21.68 16.99
N VAL A 527 14.24 21.58 17.24
CA VAL A 527 14.81 21.72 18.59
C VAL A 527 15.92 22.74 18.60
N ASN A 528 16.03 23.48 19.71
CA ASN A 528 17.11 24.48 19.89
C ASN A 528 18.42 23.84 20.40
N THR A 529 18.36 22.57 20.83
CA THR A 529 19.51 21.81 21.28
C THR A 529 19.44 20.36 20.81
N ALA A 530 20.52 19.89 20.19
CA ALA A 530 20.67 18.50 19.79
C ALA A 530 21.02 17.59 20.98
N ASN A 531 21.72 18.11 22.00
CA ASN A 531 22.24 17.32 23.11
C ASN A 531 21.95 18.04 24.44
N PRO A 532 20.72 17.90 24.99
CA PRO A 532 20.42 18.39 26.33
C PRO A 532 21.34 17.70 27.38
N PRO A 533 21.74 18.39 28.46
CA PRO A 533 22.56 17.82 29.53
C PRO A 533 21.92 16.57 30.13
N SER A 534 22.74 15.61 30.58
CA SER A 534 22.26 14.43 31.31
C SER A 534 21.52 14.84 32.58
N GLY A 535 20.29 14.35 32.77
CA GLY A 535 19.44 14.70 33.91
C GLY A 535 18.61 15.98 33.72
N ALA A 536 18.72 16.67 32.58
CA ALA A 536 17.73 17.67 32.20
C ALA A 536 16.38 16.98 32.01
N THR A 537 15.31 17.54 32.58
CA THR A 537 13.95 17.13 32.23
C THR A 537 13.73 17.45 30.75
N LEU A 538 13.85 16.43 29.90
CA LEU A 538 13.54 16.51 28.47
C LEU A 538 12.10 16.98 28.24
N ALA A 539 11.23 16.81 29.23
CA ALA A 539 9.81 17.17 29.29
C ALA A 539 9.50 18.70 29.39
N GLY A 540 10.39 19.58 28.95
CA GLY A 540 10.18 21.03 28.99
C GLY A 540 10.11 21.64 27.59
N GLU A 541 9.19 22.60 27.39
CA GLU A 541 9.16 23.50 26.21
C GLU A 541 10.50 24.21 25.97
N GLN A 542 11.38 24.24 26.97
CA GLN A 542 12.71 24.86 26.93
C GLN A 542 13.61 24.38 25.77
N TYR A 543 13.38 23.17 25.25
CA TYR A 543 14.20 22.59 24.18
C TYR A 543 13.49 22.48 22.82
N GLU A 544 12.19 22.75 22.79
CA GLU A 544 11.35 22.76 21.60
C GLU A 544 11.33 24.17 21.00
N MET A 545 11.42 24.27 19.67
CA MET A 545 11.35 25.55 18.96
C MET A 545 9.97 25.77 18.39
N CYS A 546 9.02 26.08 19.28
CA CYS A 546 7.62 26.23 18.91
C CYS A 546 7.01 27.54 19.41
N PRO A 547 7.28 28.69 18.76
CA PRO A 547 6.58 29.92 19.08
C PRO A 547 5.10 29.81 18.68
N ALA A 548 4.23 30.44 19.45
CA ALA A 548 2.77 30.43 19.25
C ALA A 548 2.29 30.93 17.87
N SER A 549 3.16 31.55 17.07
CA SER A 549 2.89 32.07 15.72
C SER A 549 3.27 31.13 14.57
N LEU A 550 3.96 30.01 14.84
CA LEU A 550 4.38 29.04 13.83
C LEU A 550 3.59 27.74 13.99
N LYS A 551 3.26 27.10 12.85
CA LYS A 551 2.61 25.79 12.83
C LYS A 551 3.61 24.73 13.27
N CYS A 552 3.76 24.55 14.58
CA CYS A 552 4.38 23.33 15.06
C CYS A 552 3.46 22.16 14.79
N MET A 553 4.05 21.04 14.40
CA MET A 553 3.31 19.80 14.25
C MET A 553 2.89 19.34 15.65
N LYS A 554 1.71 19.79 16.08
CA LYS A 554 1.02 19.29 17.26
C LYS A 554 -0.30 18.72 16.81
N ASN A 555 -0.62 17.49 17.24
CA ASN A 555 -1.79 16.76 16.76
C ASN A 555 -1.87 16.70 15.22
N VAL A 556 -0.79 16.26 14.58
CA VAL A 556 -0.67 16.26 13.11
C VAL A 556 -1.65 15.27 12.49
N THR A 557 -2.30 15.69 11.40
CA THR A 557 -3.09 14.80 10.53
C THR A 557 -2.30 14.46 9.26
N ILE A 558 -2.11 13.17 9.03
CA ILE A 558 -1.40 12.63 7.86
C ILE A 558 -2.34 11.70 7.10
N ASN A 559 -2.94 12.21 6.03
CA ASN A 559 -3.65 11.42 5.05
C ASN A 559 -2.67 11.03 3.94
N GLY A 560 -2.53 9.72 3.69
CA GLY A 560 -1.63 9.22 2.66
C GLY A 560 -1.13 7.80 2.90
N ALA A 561 -0.67 7.16 1.83
CA ALA A 561 0.22 6.01 1.95
C ALA A 561 1.66 6.51 2.05
N VAL A 562 2.34 6.17 3.13
CA VAL A 562 3.70 6.60 3.48
C VAL A 562 4.63 5.39 3.40
N MET A 563 5.76 5.54 2.72
CA MET A 563 6.76 4.51 2.56
C MET A 563 8.18 5.06 2.73
N SER A 564 8.97 4.36 3.54
CA SER A 564 10.43 4.45 3.59
C SER A 564 11.01 3.14 3.03
N VAL A 565 11.87 3.25 2.00
CA VAL A 565 12.38 2.07 1.27
C VAL A 565 13.55 1.41 1.99
N THR A 566 14.56 2.16 2.47
CA THR A 566 15.77 1.59 3.10
C THR A 566 15.99 1.93 4.57
N HIS A 567 15.16 2.81 5.14
CA HIS A 567 15.31 3.31 6.51
C HIS A 567 13.97 3.24 7.24
N GLY A 568 13.56 4.27 7.99
CA GLY A 568 12.34 4.20 8.79
C GLY A 568 11.44 5.43 8.75
N TYR A 569 10.24 5.27 9.30
CA TYR A 569 9.35 6.39 9.61
C TYR A 569 9.46 6.78 11.08
N GLY A 570 9.71 8.05 11.35
CA GLY A 570 9.84 8.54 12.72
C GLY A 570 9.61 10.03 12.86
N THR A 571 9.92 10.56 14.03
CA THR A 571 9.91 12.00 14.32
C THR A 571 11.33 12.47 14.57
N GLN A 572 11.69 13.65 14.07
CA GLN A 572 13.00 14.24 14.37
C GLN A 572 13.10 14.47 15.88
N TRP A 573 14.25 14.22 16.48
CA TRP A 573 14.46 14.44 17.94
C TRP A 573 13.32 13.90 18.83
N PRO A 574 12.91 12.62 18.71
CA PRO A 574 11.67 12.11 19.30
C PRO A 574 11.68 12.02 20.83
N ASP A 575 12.86 12.15 21.44
CA ASP A 575 13.09 12.10 22.88
C ASP A 575 13.38 13.51 23.46
N ASN A 576 13.16 14.59 22.70
CA ASN A 576 13.37 15.97 23.15
C ASN A 576 12.03 16.73 23.22
N GLY A 577 11.91 17.72 24.10
CA GLY A 577 10.79 18.67 24.09
C GLY A 577 9.52 18.21 24.81
N SER A 578 8.42 18.92 24.56
CA SER A 578 7.14 18.66 25.21
C SER A 578 6.32 17.57 24.50
N ASP A 579 5.13 17.30 25.02
CA ASP A 579 4.14 16.44 24.36
C ASP A 579 3.70 17.08 23.04
N LEU A 580 3.94 16.39 21.92
CA LEU A 580 3.53 16.81 20.58
C LEU A 580 2.10 16.36 20.24
N GLY A 581 1.43 15.66 21.15
CA GLY A 581 0.07 15.15 20.97
C GLY A 581 0.03 13.85 20.19
N ILE A 582 -0.88 13.72 19.24
CA ILE A 582 -1.14 12.46 18.51
C ILE A 582 -0.84 12.63 17.01
N ILE A 583 -0.20 11.63 16.41
CA ILE A 583 -0.19 11.48 14.94
C ILE A 583 -1.49 10.76 14.54
N HIS A 584 -2.37 11.48 13.85
CA HIS A 584 -3.55 10.92 13.21
C HIS A 584 -3.20 10.55 11.77
N LEU A 585 -2.82 9.28 11.55
CA LEU A 585 -2.53 8.78 10.21
C LEU A 585 -3.79 8.12 9.62
N THR A 586 -4.27 8.58 8.47
CA THR A 586 -5.32 7.89 7.69
C THR A 586 -4.75 7.43 6.36
N GLY A 587 -4.50 6.13 6.24
CA GLY A 587 -3.86 5.56 5.05
C GLY A 587 -3.08 4.29 5.35
N SER A 588 -1.82 4.26 4.92
CA SER A 588 -0.91 3.13 5.10
C SER A 588 0.48 3.63 5.46
N LEU A 589 1.17 2.95 6.35
CA LEU A 589 2.55 3.21 6.71
C LEU A 589 3.41 1.98 6.41
N THR A 590 4.47 2.17 5.64
CA THR A 590 5.43 1.13 5.25
C THR A 590 6.84 1.57 5.57
N GLN A 591 7.63 0.74 6.24
CA GLN A 591 9.01 1.07 6.60
C GLN A 591 9.87 -0.19 6.69
N GLU A 592 11.16 -0.06 6.41
CA GLU A 592 12.12 -1.12 6.74
C GLU A 592 12.31 -1.15 8.26
N TRP A 593 12.74 -0.03 8.82
CA TRP A 593 13.03 0.13 10.25
C TRP A 593 11.93 0.91 10.96
N ARG A 594 11.56 0.46 12.16
CA ARG A 594 10.61 1.19 13.01
C ARG A 594 11.33 2.29 13.79
N ASN A 595 11.30 3.53 13.31
CA ASN A 595 11.86 4.67 14.03
C ASN A 595 10.90 5.22 15.11
N ASN A 596 11.48 5.91 16.10
CA ASN A 596 10.68 6.47 17.17
C ASN A 596 9.89 7.71 16.74
N VAL A 597 8.64 7.78 17.17
CA VAL A 597 7.77 8.97 17.02
C VAL A 597 7.52 9.67 18.35
N GLY A 598 7.83 9.03 19.49
CA GLY A 598 7.74 9.66 20.81
C GLY A 598 8.45 8.87 21.91
N GLY A 599 9.13 9.60 22.81
CA GLY A 599 9.89 9.05 23.92
C GLY A 599 9.14 9.09 25.25
N GLY A 600 9.04 7.92 25.89
CA GLY A 600 8.91 7.83 27.34
C GLY A 600 10.23 7.27 27.89
N ASP A 601 10.72 7.81 28.99
CA ASP A 601 11.92 7.35 29.71
C ASP A 601 12.04 5.80 29.69
N SER A 602 13.07 5.29 29.00
CA SER A 602 13.33 3.86 28.83
C SER A 602 13.66 3.13 30.13
N THR A 603 13.81 3.85 31.25
CA THR A 603 13.95 3.23 32.59
C THR A 603 12.61 2.85 33.23
N LYS A 604 11.47 3.20 32.62
CA LYS A 604 10.13 2.92 33.16
C LYS A 604 9.27 2.11 32.20
N ALA A 605 9.53 0.80 32.15
CA ALA A 605 8.57 -0.14 31.60
C ALA A 605 7.23 -0.02 32.37
N GLY A 606 6.17 0.41 31.68
CA GLY A 606 4.79 0.25 32.16
C GLY A 606 4.12 1.40 32.91
N ALA A 607 4.64 2.64 32.90
CA ALA A 607 3.94 3.77 33.50
C ALA A 607 3.96 5.03 32.61
N PHE A 608 2.82 5.29 31.96
CA PHE A 608 2.44 6.58 31.38
C PHE A 608 2.22 7.59 32.50
N THR A 609 3.28 8.28 32.93
CA THR A 609 3.12 9.50 33.73
C THR A 609 3.14 10.70 32.80
N SER A 610 2.43 11.77 33.17
CA SER A 610 2.08 13.00 32.44
C SER A 610 3.21 13.87 31.86
N ALA A 611 4.38 13.30 31.58
CA ALA A 611 5.54 13.92 30.96
C ALA A 611 5.91 13.13 29.69
N HIS A 612 5.02 13.13 28.70
CA HIS A 612 5.20 12.50 27.39
C HIS A 612 6.11 13.37 26.50
N GLN A 613 7.08 12.78 25.80
CA GLN A 613 7.87 13.47 24.76
C GLN A 613 7.48 12.91 23.39
N GLY A 614 7.34 13.77 22.38
CA GLY A 614 6.95 13.35 21.03
C GLY A 614 5.47 12.97 20.92
N TYR A 615 5.13 12.01 20.06
CA TYR A 615 3.73 11.70 19.70
C TYR A 615 3.20 10.36 20.23
N GLY A 616 1.91 10.34 20.57
CA GLY A 616 1.08 9.13 20.54
C GLY A 616 0.63 8.77 19.12
N LYS A 617 0.09 7.55 18.92
CA LYS A 617 -0.29 7.04 17.58
C LYS A 617 -1.79 6.76 17.50
N ASP A 618 -2.46 7.32 16.50
CA ASP A 618 -3.80 6.91 16.06
C ASP A 618 -3.76 6.64 14.56
N TYR A 619 -3.51 5.37 14.21
CA TYR A 619 -3.35 4.93 12.83
C TYR A 619 -4.63 4.29 12.35
N ARG A 620 -5.23 4.86 11.31
CA ARG A 620 -6.49 4.43 10.71
C ARG A 620 -6.31 4.01 9.27
N TYR A 621 -6.84 2.85 8.93
CA TYR A 621 -6.79 2.38 7.56
C TYR A 621 -7.75 3.18 6.67
N ASP A 622 -7.25 3.65 5.53
CA ASP A 622 -8.09 4.20 4.47
C ASP A 622 -8.64 3.06 3.61
N THR A 623 -9.94 2.78 3.74
CA THR A 623 -10.58 1.65 3.05
C THR A 623 -10.54 1.77 1.52
N ARG A 624 -10.30 2.96 0.96
CA ARG A 624 -10.13 3.15 -0.49
C ARG A 624 -8.87 2.46 -1.01
N LEU A 625 -7.86 2.28 -0.14
CA LEU A 625 -6.61 1.60 -0.46
C LEU A 625 -6.77 0.11 -0.79
N ASN A 626 -7.95 -0.47 -0.53
CA ASN A 626 -8.31 -1.83 -0.98
C ASN A 626 -8.52 -1.92 -2.49
N PHE A 627 -8.93 -0.83 -3.14
CA PHE A 627 -9.37 -0.83 -4.55
C PHE A 627 -8.56 0.10 -5.45
N ARG A 628 -7.90 1.10 -4.87
CA ARG A 628 -7.08 2.10 -5.55
C ARG A 628 -5.82 2.34 -4.73
N GLN A 629 -4.77 2.84 -5.36
CA GLN A 629 -3.55 3.25 -4.67
C GLN A 629 -3.06 4.60 -5.21
N PRO A 630 -2.16 5.28 -4.48
CA PRO A 630 -1.43 6.39 -5.07
C PRO A 630 -0.68 5.94 -6.34
N PRO A 631 -0.58 6.78 -7.38
CA PRO A 631 0.01 6.40 -8.65
C PRO A 631 1.43 5.85 -8.47
N PHE A 632 1.72 4.68 -9.03
CA PHE A 632 3.07 4.08 -8.99
C PHE A 632 3.63 3.82 -7.58
N PHE A 633 2.76 3.69 -6.56
CA PHE A 633 3.21 3.27 -5.22
C PHE A 633 3.87 1.89 -5.29
N LEU A 634 4.96 1.68 -4.55
CA LEU A 634 5.73 0.46 -4.66
C LEU A 634 5.01 -0.75 -4.05
N LYS A 635 5.30 -1.91 -4.61
CA LYS A 635 4.75 -3.22 -4.25
C LYS A 635 5.85 -4.14 -3.68
N PRO A 636 5.50 -5.18 -2.90
CA PRO A 636 6.47 -6.18 -2.46
C PRO A 636 7.16 -6.86 -3.66
N THR A 637 8.45 -7.18 -3.52
CA THR A 637 9.25 -7.79 -4.61
C THR A 637 8.81 -9.20 -4.97
N VAL A 638 8.23 -9.92 -4.02
CA VAL A 638 7.62 -11.23 -4.23
C VAL A 638 6.21 -11.21 -3.64
N SER A 639 5.20 -11.36 -4.50
CA SER A 639 3.80 -11.43 -4.07
C SER A 639 2.97 -12.18 -5.12
N GLN A 640 2.04 -13.02 -4.66
CA GLN A 640 1.14 -13.77 -5.55
C GLN A 640 -0.09 -12.94 -5.90
N TRP A 641 -0.49 -12.94 -7.16
CA TRP A 641 -1.76 -12.40 -7.62
C TRP A 641 -2.94 -13.15 -7.02
N THR A 642 -3.96 -12.39 -6.61
CA THR A 642 -5.21 -12.92 -6.10
C THR A 642 -6.41 -12.14 -6.65
N VAL A 643 -7.59 -12.75 -6.59
CA VAL A 643 -8.86 -12.13 -6.95
C VAL A 643 -9.31 -11.22 -5.80
N ARG A 644 -9.55 -9.94 -6.07
CA ARG A 644 -10.06 -8.98 -5.08
C ARG A 644 -11.55 -8.74 -5.17
N SER A 645 -12.08 -8.69 -6.39
CA SER A 645 -13.51 -8.57 -6.60
C SER A 645 -13.95 -9.56 -7.68
N TRP A 646 -15.18 -10.03 -7.51
CA TRP A 646 -15.81 -10.98 -8.40
C TRP A 646 -17.23 -10.49 -8.68
N SER A 647 -17.55 -10.34 -9.96
CA SER A 647 -18.88 -9.94 -10.40
C SER A 647 -19.25 -10.70 -11.65
N GLU A 648 -20.52 -11.06 -11.78
CA GLU A 648 -21.03 -11.68 -12.98
C GLU A 648 -21.80 -10.67 -13.82
N LEU A 649 -21.51 -10.64 -15.12
CA LEU A 649 -22.23 -9.81 -16.08
C LEU A 649 -23.40 -10.62 -16.67
N VAL A 650 -24.62 -10.18 -16.34
CA VAL A 650 -25.85 -10.80 -16.84
C VAL A 650 -26.24 -10.15 -18.17
N GLY A 651 -26.15 -10.89 -19.28
CA GLY A 651 -26.74 -10.50 -20.57
C GLY A 651 -25.81 -10.11 -21.71
N SER A 652 -24.56 -10.61 -21.76
CA SER A 652 -23.62 -10.37 -22.88
C SER A 652 -23.54 -11.51 -23.88
#